data_AF-A0A7G1KNP1-F1
#
_entry.id   AF-A0A7G1KNP1-F1
#
_cell.length_a   1.000
_cell.length_b   1.000
_cell.length_c   1.000
_cell.angle_alpha   90.00
_cell.angle_beta   90.00
_cell.angle_gamma   90.00
#
_symmetry.space_group_name_H-M   'P 1'
#
loop_
_entity.id
_entity.type
_entity.pdbx_description
1 polymer ?
#
loop_
_entity_poly.entity_id
_entity_poly.type
_entity_poly.pdbx_seq_one_letter_code
_entity_poly.pdbx_strand_id
1 'polypeptide(L)'
;MTAVAGAVPAHRMRGPMTARWFARTAAVVLVVWVVAGAGPALAGLSLPWRAFGAGLIVPGAGLVVAVPPLHHPFDTAMVVGHAVIVAAEAAVLGWALRRFRVGVAVAGVVVPVALIIGVLVAPGAVVVTGHIAGFAGVLAASGWAFAFRCIARSDYVTLPVIVLAAATAGAGLAAYHGAMPGPFTWFSWAALGVAVTGAGAAMTRDLIRHRAAVALGAERARYLAERRVAARTNPVPLQRSTTTPPVTEASTDQLALLRHLLRIALRPPGDWSGFDGEGPGPLQQYRYQVNALGWALSMYAYSHTPALRGPVHAAQSMLLDRLRDPAVWRYWYWENLLGNWDFRRRRTDPIDVRQNIMFTGYLNLQLGMFEQATGDTRFRVPGALEFPSPSGFSAAYDHDAINAIVVRNFDSDLCLWPCEPLPIGRSRTRGLVFPYCNAVSVAGVAVADALRGSAAAAEIAPRLRQALETEFTAADGDLVTFLASGLGLTARGFRGPTTTAGIVAFLAPLLPETAWRAWEVLRREWLESGQYLLPGTGGSESPTAADWGSQAATNAEPLAAAMLLAQETDARDWHSSLWRAATDQLRFGDRENPAGARGFMEASVHANGMLGLGSLGRPRALTDMMSRPRPAAWDHGPRIAELPHPDVLVARAVGDGIGLDAVFRAGVAPGRYAVVLDRLRPARPYYAHGATESVIHADAHGAARITIDLHDRTVIELRPA
;
A
#
# COMPACT_ATOMS: atom_id res chain seq x y z
N MET A 1 -29.35 -24.18 -32.17
CA MET A 1 -30.29 -23.04 -32.27
C MET A 1 -31.10 -23.07 -30.96
N THR A 2 -30.94 -22.20 -29.97
CA THR A 2 -30.67 -20.75 -29.91
C THR A 2 -29.72 -20.47 -28.74
N ALA A 3 -28.42 -20.30 -29.02
CA ALA A 3 -27.50 -19.76 -28.04
C ALA A 3 -27.68 -18.25 -28.05
N VAL A 4 -28.13 -17.70 -26.92
CA VAL A 4 -28.21 -16.28 -26.64
C VAL A 4 -26.84 -15.68 -26.95
N ALA A 5 -26.76 -14.93 -28.05
CA ALA A 5 -25.71 -13.97 -28.29
C ALA A 5 -25.84 -12.91 -27.18
N GLY A 6 -25.24 -13.19 -26.04
CA GLY A 6 -25.08 -12.22 -24.96
C GLY A 6 -24.24 -11.08 -25.52
N ALA A 7 -24.90 -9.99 -25.89
CA ALA A 7 -24.22 -8.74 -26.18
C ALA A 7 -23.26 -8.47 -25.02
N VAL A 8 -21.96 -8.34 -25.32
CA VAL A 8 -20.96 -7.92 -24.34
C VAL A 8 -21.51 -6.63 -23.71
N PRO A 9 -21.77 -6.59 -22.39
CA PRO A 9 -22.36 -5.40 -21.79
C PRO A 9 -21.45 -4.22 -22.13
N ALA A 10 -22.04 -3.14 -22.67
CA ALA A 10 -21.30 -1.94 -22.98
C ALA A 10 -20.57 -1.47 -21.71
N HIS A 11 -19.24 -1.69 -21.67
CA HIS A 11 -18.44 -1.36 -20.49
C HIS A 11 -18.52 0.13 -20.24
N ARG A 12 -19.21 0.53 -19.17
CA ARG A 12 -19.34 1.94 -18.80
C ARG A 12 -17.98 2.50 -18.40
N MET A 13 -17.75 3.77 -18.73
CA MET A 13 -16.54 4.47 -18.27
C MET A 13 -16.55 4.71 -16.76
N ARG A 14 -17.68 4.65 -16.05
CA ARG A 14 -17.73 4.74 -14.59
C ARG A 14 -18.86 3.86 -14.10
N GLY A 15 -18.67 3.22 -12.96
CA GLY A 15 -19.72 2.48 -12.28
C GLY A 15 -20.88 3.40 -11.90
N PRO A 16 -22.08 2.85 -11.63
CA PRO A 16 -23.28 3.63 -11.36
C PRO A 16 -23.14 4.60 -10.18
N MET A 17 -22.42 4.23 -9.12
CA MET A 17 -22.19 5.13 -8.00
C MET A 17 -21.15 6.19 -8.35
N THR A 18 -20.03 5.76 -8.93
CA THR A 18 -18.95 6.64 -9.37
C THR A 18 -19.45 7.70 -10.35
N ALA A 19 -20.28 7.31 -11.34
CA ALA A 19 -20.82 8.21 -12.34
C ALA A 19 -21.74 9.28 -11.72
N ARG A 20 -22.60 8.90 -10.78
CA ARG A 20 -23.48 9.85 -10.07
C ARG A 20 -22.68 10.85 -9.24
N TRP A 21 -21.69 10.37 -8.50
CA TRP A 21 -20.81 11.25 -7.73
C TRP A 21 -20.00 12.18 -8.63
N PHE A 22 -19.44 11.66 -9.72
CA PHE A 22 -18.68 12.45 -10.67
C PHE A 22 -19.53 13.54 -11.31
N ALA A 23 -20.74 13.22 -11.77
CA ALA A 23 -21.65 14.20 -12.36
C ALA A 23 -21.99 15.32 -11.39
N ARG A 24 -22.27 14.98 -10.12
CA ARG A 24 -22.50 15.98 -9.06
C ARG A 24 -21.26 16.83 -8.82
N THR A 25 -20.09 16.22 -8.70
CA THR A 25 -18.81 16.94 -8.48
C THR A 25 -18.53 17.88 -9.64
N ALA A 26 -18.66 17.42 -10.88
CA ALA A 26 -18.46 18.23 -12.08
C ALA A 26 -19.44 19.42 -12.13
N ALA A 27 -20.71 19.21 -11.80
CA ALA A 27 -21.70 20.28 -11.75
C ALA A 27 -21.36 21.33 -10.67
N VAL A 28 -21.02 20.89 -9.45
CA VAL A 28 -20.63 21.79 -8.36
C VAL A 28 -19.38 22.58 -8.72
N VAL A 29 -18.34 21.92 -9.25
CA VAL A 29 -17.09 22.58 -9.66
C VAL A 29 -17.35 23.60 -10.76
N LEU A 30 -18.16 23.25 -11.77
CA LEU A 30 -18.51 24.18 -12.84
C LEU A 30 -19.26 25.41 -12.30
N VAL A 31 -20.24 25.22 -11.41
CA VAL A 31 -20.96 26.33 -10.78
C VAL A 31 -20.01 27.21 -9.98
N VAL A 32 -19.14 26.62 -9.17
CA VAL A 32 -18.12 27.37 -8.40
C VAL A 32 -17.21 28.18 -9.32
N TRP A 33 -16.75 27.59 -10.43
CA TRP A 33 -15.92 28.30 -11.40
C TRP A 33 -16.66 29.44 -12.11
N VAL A 34 -17.90 29.23 -12.53
CA VAL A 34 -18.70 30.29 -13.15
C VAL A 34 -18.95 31.44 -12.17
N VAL A 35 -19.34 31.12 -10.93
CA VAL A 35 -19.59 32.12 -9.89
C VAL A 35 -18.31 32.86 -9.51
N ALA A 36 -17.18 32.17 -9.34
CA ALA A 36 -15.92 32.81 -8.98
C ALA A 36 -15.30 33.62 -10.13
N GLY A 37 -15.45 33.16 -11.38
CA GLY A 37 -14.70 33.70 -12.52
C GLY A 37 -15.48 34.77 -13.27
N ALA A 38 -16.74 34.49 -13.57
CA ALA A 38 -17.63 35.42 -14.26
C ALA A 38 -18.39 36.32 -13.30
N GLY A 39 -18.78 35.81 -12.12
CA GLY A 39 -19.62 36.51 -11.15
C GLY A 39 -19.13 37.92 -10.79
N PRO A 40 -17.85 38.11 -10.37
CA PRO A 40 -17.34 39.44 -10.04
C PRO A 40 -17.40 40.43 -11.20
N ALA A 41 -17.11 39.98 -12.43
CA ALA A 41 -17.15 40.85 -13.60
C ALA A 41 -18.59 41.20 -14.01
N LEU A 42 -19.51 40.24 -13.97
CA LEU A 42 -20.93 40.45 -14.30
C LEU A 42 -21.65 41.32 -13.26
N ALA A 43 -21.27 41.22 -11.99
CA ALA A 43 -21.82 42.02 -10.90
C ALA A 43 -21.15 43.40 -10.76
N GLY A 44 -20.22 43.77 -11.66
CA GLY A 44 -19.52 45.05 -11.60
C GLY A 44 -18.62 45.23 -10.37
N LEU A 45 -18.10 44.14 -9.80
CA LEU A 45 -17.21 44.20 -8.64
C LEU A 45 -15.82 44.72 -9.01
N SER A 46 -15.13 45.28 -8.02
CA SER A 46 -13.81 45.88 -8.18
C SER A 46 -12.74 44.87 -8.66
N LEU A 47 -11.63 45.40 -9.20
CA LEU A 47 -10.52 44.59 -9.71
C LEU A 47 -9.96 43.58 -8.66
N PRO A 48 -9.82 43.92 -7.37
CA PRO A 48 -9.47 42.96 -6.32
C PRO A 48 -10.37 41.72 -6.27
N TRP A 49 -11.69 41.88 -6.41
CA TRP A 49 -12.63 40.75 -6.42
C TRP A 49 -12.49 39.89 -7.68
N ARG A 50 -12.19 40.51 -8.82
CA ARG A 50 -11.91 39.79 -10.07
C ARG A 50 -10.60 39.01 -9.99
N ALA A 51 -9.57 39.57 -9.36
CA ALA A 51 -8.30 38.89 -9.10
C ALA A 51 -8.46 37.72 -8.11
N PHE A 52 -9.21 37.93 -7.03
CA PHE A 52 -9.55 36.87 -6.06
C PHE A 52 -10.27 35.71 -6.76
N GLY A 53 -11.34 36.01 -7.51
CA GLY A 53 -12.13 35.03 -8.24
C GLY A 53 -11.32 34.23 -9.24
N ALA A 54 -10.44 34.88 -10.02
CA ALA A 54 -9.53 34.20 -10.94
C ALA A 54 -8.58 33.24 -10.19
N GLY A 55 -8.03 33.69 -9.05
CA GLY A 55 -7.13 32.90 -8.21
C GLY A 55 -7.78 31.67 -7.55
N LEU A 56 -9.09 31.69 -7.30
CA LEU A 56 -9.84 30.54 -6.79
C LEU A 56 -10.04 29.43 -7.84
N ILE A 57 -10.05 29.79 -9.12
CA ILE A 57 -10.27 28.86 -10.23
C ILE A 57 -8.95 28.27 -10.70
N VAL A 58 -8.00 29.15 -11.01
CA VAL A 58 -6.66 28.79 -11.45
C VAL A 58 -5.70 29.31 -10.39
N PRO A 59 -5.01 28.42 -9.63
CA PRO A 59 -4.14 28.86 -8.55
C PRO A 59 -3.12 29.90 -9.03
N GLY A 60 -3.10 31.06 -8.35
CA GLY A 60 -2.19 32.17 -8.67
C GLY A 60 -2.63 33.08 -9.83
N ALA A 61 -3.72 32.78 -10.56
CA ALA A 61 -4.17 33.62 -11.66
C ALA A 61 -4.52 35.06 -11.25
N GLY A 62 -4.90 35.26 -9.98
CA GLY A 62 -5.09 36.59 -9.40
C GLY A 62 -3.83 37.46 -9.43
N LEU A 63 -2.64 36.87 -9.38
CA LEU A 63 -1.37 37.58 -9.52
C LEU A 63 -1.23 38.14 -10.94
N VAL A 64 -1.60 37.37 -11.97
CA VAL A 64 -1.57 37.85 -13.35
C VAL A 64 -2.58 38.99 -13.57
N VAL A 65 -3.78 38.87 -12.99
CA VAL A 65 -4.81 39.92 -13.06
C VAL A 65 -4.38 41.21 -12.35
N ALA A 66 -3.55 41.11 -11.32
CA ALA A 66 -3.09 42.24 -10.51
C ALA A 66 -1.98 43.09 -11.16
N VAL A 67 -1.44 42.69 -12.31
CA VAL A 67 -0.38 43.46 -12.99
C VAL A 67 -0.88 44.88 -13.30
N PRO A 68 -0.16 45.94 -12.84
CA PRO A 68 -0.58 47.33 -13.02
C PRO A 68 -0.39 47.81 -14.48
N PRO A 69 -0.97 48.96 -14.85
CA PRO A 69 -0.74 49.58 -16.16
C PRO A 69 0.73 49.98 -16.36
N LEU A 70 1.31 49.65 -17.51
CA LEU A 70 2.74 49.87 -17.79
C LEU A 70 3.14 51.35 -17.94
N HIS A 71 2.16 52.23 -18.14
CA HIS A 71 2.36 53.67 -18.27
C HIS A 71 2.32 54.40 -16.91
N HIS A 72 2.04 53.70 -15.81
CA HIS A 72 2.08 54.28 -14.47
C HIS A 72 3.48 54.19 -13.84
N PRO A 73 3.91 55.23 -13.10
CA PRO A 73 5.19 55.20 -12.41
C PRO A 73 5.20 54.08 -11.37
N PHE A 74 6.26 53.26 -11.40
CA PHE A 74 6.45 52.18 -10.45
C PHE A 74 7.26 52.69 -9.25
N ASP A 75 6.68 52.65 -8.05
CA ASP A 75 7.42 53.01 -6.85
C ASP A 75 8.56 52.02 -6.56
N THR A 76 9.60 52.48 -5.86
CA THR A 76 10.79 51.67 -5.58
C THR A 76 10.46 50.42 -4.75
N ALA A 77 9.50 50.51 -3.83
CA ALA A 77 9.11 49.38 -2.97
C ALA A 77 8.47 48.25 -3.80
N MET A 78 7.62 48.60 -4.78
CA MET A 78 6.99 47.68 -5.71
C MET A 78 8.03 46.99 -6.59
N VAL A 79 8.97 47.74 -7.18
CA VAL A 79 10.02 47.16 -8.05
C VAL A 79 10.92 46.22 -7.25
N VAL A 80 11.36 46.64 -6.06
CA VAL A 80 12.21 45.81 -5.17
C VAL A 80 11.46 44.56 -4.69
N GLY A 81 10.19 44.69 -4.29
CA GLY A 81 9.37 43.56 -3.86
C GLY A 81 9.24 42.47 -4.94
N HIS A 82 9.01 42.88 -6.20
CA HIS A 82 8.94 41.95 -7.32
C HIS A 82 10.30 41.34 -7.67
N ALA A 83 11.39 42.11 -7.57
CA ALA A 83 12.74 41.59 -7.75
C ALA A 83 13.07 40.48 -6.73
N VAL A 84 12.62 40.62 -5.47
CA VAL A 84 12.77 39.59 -4.43
C VAL A 84 11.98 38.33 -4.79
N ILE A 85 10.75 38.45 -5.30
CA ILE A 85 9.94 37.30 -5.75
C ILE A 85 10.67 36.54 -6.88
N VAL A 86 11.17 37.25 -7.89
CA VAL A 86 11.91 36.63 -9.00
C VAL A 86 13.17 35.92 -8.48
N ALA A 87 13.92 36.53 -7.56
CA ALA A 87 15.09 35.93 -6.95
C ALA A 87 14.74 34.66 -6.15
N ALA A 88 13.64 34.69 -5.38
CA ALA A 88 13.17 33.55 -4.60
C ALA A 88 12.76 32.37 -5.50
N GLU A 89 11.96 32.61 -6.55
CA GLU A 89 11.56 31.58 -7.51
C GLU A 89 12.76 31.00 -8.26
N ALA A 90 13.72 31.84 -8.68
CA ALA A 90 14.95 31.37 -9.30
C ALA A 90 15.81 30.52 -8.35
N ALA A 91 15.85 30.86 -7.05
CA ALA A 91 16.54 30.07 -6.04
C ALA A 91 15.87 28.71 -5.82
N VAL A 92 14.53 28.65 -5.77
CA VAL A 92 13.76 27.41 -5.65
C VAL A 92 13.97 26.53 -6.88
N LEU A 93 13.86 27.09 -8.09
CA LEU A 93 14.13 26.38 -9.33
C LEU A 93 15.57 25.87 -9.38
N GLY A 94 16.54 26.70 -8.98
CA GLY A 94 17.95 26.32 -8.86
C GLY A 94 18.16 25.16 -7.88
N TRP A 95 17.49 25.18 -6.72
CA TRP A 95 17.52 24.07 -5.76
C TRP A 95 16.92 22.78 -6.35
N ALA A 96 15.78 22.87 -7.03
CA ALA A 96 15.14 21.72 -7.66
C ALA A 96 16.03 21.11 -8.76
N LEU A 97 16.66 21.94 -9.58
CA LEU A 97 17.55 21.51 -10.66
C LEU A 97 18.89 20.93 -10.17
N ARG A 98 19.39 21.36 -9.00
CA ARG A 98 20.57 20.74 -8.35
C ARG A 98 20.38 19.25 -8.11
N ARG A 99 19.14 18.79 -7.88
CA ARG A 99 18.81 17.37 -7.71
C ARG A 99 19.01 16.54 -8.99
N PHE A 100 19.10 17.19 -10.16
CA PHE A 100 19.25 16.55 -11.48
C PHE A 100 20.61 16.79 -12.15
N ARG A 101 21.62 17.31 -11.42
CA ARG A 101 22.98 17.59 -11.95
C ARG A 101 23.02 18.51 -13.19
N VAL A 102 22.02 19.35 -13.42
CA VAL A 102 22.03 20.33 -14.53
C VAL A 102 22.24 21.74 -13.97
N GLY A 103 23.41 22.34 -14.27
CA GLY A 103 23.58 23.80 -14.38
C GLY A 103 23.68 24.64 -13.09
N VAL A 104 24.70 24.44 -12.27
CA VAL A 104 24.95 25.23 -11.02
C VAL A 104 25.40 26.68 -11.28
N ALA A 105 25.95 27.00 -12.46
CA ALA A 105 26.56 28.30 -12.72
C ALA A 105 25.58 29.43 -13.13
N VAL A 106 24.43 29.09 -13.72
CA VAL A 106 23.48 30.11 -14.27
C VAL A 106 22.64 30.76 -13.18
N ALA A 107 22.20 30.01 -12.17
CA ALA A 107 21.29 30.52 -11.14
C ALA A 107 21.98 31.40 -10.05
N GLY A 108 23.29 31.22 -9.81
CA GLY A 108 23.98 31.86 -8.70
C GLY A 108 24.53 33.27 -8.96
N VAL A 109 24.81 33.61 -10.22
CA VAL A 109 25.49 34.89 -10.57
C VAL A 109 24.75 35.67 -11.66
N VAL A 110 24.20 34.99 -12.66
CA VAL A 110 23.53 35.66 -13.81
C VAL A 110 22.18 36.27 -13.39
N VAL A 111 21.40 35.55 -12.57
CA VAL A 111 20.07 36.02 -12.13
C VAL A 111 20.14 37.27 -11.25
N PRO A 112 21.02 37.36 -10.22
CA PRO A 112 21.17 38.58 -9.43
C PRO A 112 21.62 39.79 -10.27
N VAL A 113 22.58 39.62 -11.17
CA VAL A 113 23.09 40.70 -12.03
C VAL A 113 22.03 41.17 -13.02
N ALA A 114 21.30 40.25 -13.65
CA ALA A 114 20.20 40.58 -14.56
C ALA A 114 19.04 41.29 -13.84
N LEU A 115 18.76 40.93 -12.58
CA LEU A 115 17.76 41.61 -11.75
C LEU A 115 18.21 43.02 -11.37
N ILE A 116 19.47 43.23 -10.98
CA ILE A 116 20.01 44.57 -10.67
C ILE A 116 19.91 45.48 -11.89
N ILE A 117 20.32 44.99 -13.07
CA ILE A 117 20.21 45.74 -14.33
C ILE A 117 18.73 46.01 -14.67
N GLY A 118 17.86 45.00 -14.52
CA GLY A 118 16.43 45.13 -14.79
C GLY A 118 15.73 46.17 -13.91
N VAL A 119 16.07 46.24 -12.62
CA VAL A 119 15.52 47.24 -11.68
C VAL A 119 15.88 48.67 -12.10
N LEU A 120 17.09 48.87 -12.66
CA LEU A 120 17.59 50.18 -13.05
C LEU A 120 17.13 50.61 -14.46
N VAL A 121 16.98 49.66 -15.39
CA VAL A 121 16.77 49.94 -16.82
C VAL A 121 15.32 49.73 -17.26
N ALA A 122 14.59 48.80 -16.64
CA ALA A 122 13.24 48.43 -17.05
C ALA A 122 12.35 48.01 -15.85
N PRO A 123 12.05 48.94 -14.91
CA PRO A 123 11.30 48.61 -13.68
C PRO A 123 9.94 47.97 -13.96
N GLY A 124 9.23 48.39 -15.02
CA GLY A 124 7.97 47.76 -15.42
C GLY A 124 8.13 46.30 -15.87
N ALA A 125 9.25 45.94 -16.51
CA ALA A 125 9.53 44.56 -16.87
C ALA A 125 9.76 43.69 -15.63
N VAL A 126 10.47 44.20 -14.62
CA VAL A 126 10.67 43.51 -13.34
C VAL A 126 9.34 43.23 -12.64
N VAL A 127 8.43 44.21 -12.60
CA VAL A 127 7.10 44.03 -11.98
C VAL A 127 6.26 42.99 -12.72
N VAL A 128 6.22 43.04 -14.06
CA VAL A 128 5.50 42.03 -14.87
C VAL A 128 6.11 40.64 -14.67
N THR A 129 7.44 40.51 -14.75
CA THR A 129 8.14 39.25 -14.53
C THR A 129 7.89 38.71 -13.13
N GLY A 130 7.85 39.54 -12.09
CA GLY A 130 7.54 39.12 -10.73
C GLY A 130 6.14 38.52 -10.57
N HIS A 131 5.12 39.11 -11.20
CA HIS A 131 3.77 38.53 -11.18
C HIS A 131 3.69 37.20 -11.93
N ILE A 132 4.35 37.09 -13.10
CA ILE A 132 4.39 35.85 -13.88
C ILE A 132 5.17 34.76 -13.12
N ALA A 133 6.30 35.11 -12.51
CA ALA A 133 7.10 34.20 -11.69
C ALA A 133 6.30 33.71 -10.48
N GLY A 134 5.63 34.61 -9.75
CA GLY A 134 4.77 34.24 -8.63
C GLY A 134 3.60 33.35 -9.05
N PHE A 135 2.98 33.61 -10.21
CA PHE A 135 1.96 32.72 -10.77
C PHE A 135 2.50 31.31 -11.06
N ALA A 136 3.65 31.23 -11.73
CA ALA A 136 4.30 29.95 -12.03
C ALA A 136 4.68 29.19 -10.74
N GLY A 137 5.21 29.90 -9.74
CA GLY A 137 5.54 29.35 -8.42
C GLY A 137 4.32 28.80 -7.69
N VAL A 138 3.21 29.54 -7.66
CA VAL A 138 1.95 29.07 -7.06
C VAL A 138 1.38 27.86 -7.81
N LEU A 139 1.43 27.86 -9.14
CA LEU A 139 0.99 26.70 -9.93
C LEU A 139 1.85 25.47 -9.63
N ALA A 140 3.18 25.63 -9.56
CA ALA A 140 4.10 24.55 -9.22
C ALA A 140 3.86 24.03 -7.80
N ALA A 141 3.69 24.94 -6.81
CA ALA A 141 3.38 24.60 -5.43
C ALA A 141 2.02 23.89 -5.30
N SER A 142 1.01 24.33 -6.05
CA SER A 142 -0.31 23.69 -6.11
C SER A 142 -0.25 22.30 -6.75
N GLY A 143 0.51 22.16 -7.84
CA GLY A 143 0.78 20.88 -8.49
C GLY A 143 1.49 19.90 -7.56
N TRP A 144 2.51 20.37 -6.84
CA TRP A 144 3.20 19.59 -5.80
C TRP A 144 2.28 19.21 -4.65
N ALA A 145 1.49 20.15 -4.12
CA ALA A 145 0.54 19.87 -3.05
C ALA A 145 -0.52 18.85 -3.49
N PHE A 146 -1.07 18.97 -4.70
CA PHE A 146 -2.02 18.00 -5.22
C PHE A 146 -1.38 16.62 -5.42
N ALA A 147 -0.26 16.54 -6.14
CA ALA A 147 0.38 15.27 -6.49
C ALA A 147 0.96 14.54 -5.26
N PHE A 148 1.51 15.28 -4.30
CA PHE A 148 2.24 14.71 -3.18
C PHE A 148 1.47 14.79 -1.86
N ARG A 149 1.01 15.99 -1.47
CA ARG A 149 0.34 16.17 -0.16
C ARG A 149 -1.03 15.52 -0.13
N CYS A 150 -1.89 15.78 -1.12
CA CYS A 150 -3.26 15.27 -1.11
C CYS A 150 -3.36 13.77 -1.44
N ILE A 151 -2.50 13.25 -2.32
CA ILE A 151 -2.56 11.84 -2.76
C ILE A 151 -1.71 10.94 -1.87
N ALA A 152 -0.46 11.32 -1.56
CA ALA A 152 0.46 10.43 -0.85
C ALA A 152 0.41 10.57 0.67
N ARG A 153 -0.03 11.73 1.19
CA ARG A 153 -0.07 12.03 2.63
C ARG A 153 -1.43 12.47 3.14
N SER A 154 -2.45 12.46 2.27
CA SER A 154 -3.82 12.83 2.59
C SER A 154 -3.95 14.16 3.34
N ASP A 155 -3.05 15.09 3.02
CA ASP A 155 -3.05 16.46 3.48
C ASP A 155 -3.91 17.27 2.51
N TYR A 156 -5.20 17.35 2.83
CA TYR A 156 -6.21 18.10 2.06
C TYR A 156 -6.29 19.56 2.46
N VAL A 157 -5.41 20.04 3.35
CA VAL A 157 -5.41 21.43 3.83
C VAL A 157 -4.38 22.26 3.08
N THR A 158 -3.20 21.70 2.78
CA THR A 158 -2.13 22.44 2.11
C THR A 158 -2.58 23.02 0.76
N LEU A 159 -3.26 22.23 -0.09
CA LEU A 159 -3.69 22.72 -1.40
C LEU A 159 -4.73 23.86 -1.29
N PRO A 160 -5.85 23.71 -0.55
CA PRO A 160 -6.77 24.83 -0.34
C PRO A 160 -6.13 26.07 0.28
N VAL A 161 -5.19 25.90 1.22
CA VAL A 161 -4.46 27.02 1.83
C VAL A 161 -3.62 27.76 0.79
N ILE A 162 -2.89 27.04 -0.08
CA ILE A 162 -2.13 27.65 -1.18
C ILE A 162 -3.06 28.42 -2.12
N VAL A 163 -4.18 27.81 -2.53
CA VAL A 163 -5.14 28.44 -3.45
C VAL A 163 -5.75 29.70 -2.83
N LEU A 164 -6.22 29.62 -1.59
CA LEU A 164 -6.84 30.75 -0.88
C LEU A 164 -5.83 31.86 -0.59
N ALA A 165 -4.62 31.51 -0.14
CA ALA A 165 -3.56 32.49 0.13
C ALA A 165 -3.14 33.21 -1.16
N ALA A 166 -2.96 32.49 -2.26
CA ALA A 166 -2.59 33.07 -3.54
C ALA A 166 -3.72 33.93 -4.15
N ALA A 167 -4.98 33.50 -4.03
CA ALA A 167 -6.13 34.29 -4.45
C ALA A 167 -6.23 35.60 -3.65
N THR A 168 -6.02 35.53 -2.33
CA THR A 168 -6.01 36.70 -1.43
C THR A 168 -4.84 37.63 -1.74
N ALA A 169 -3.64 37.08 -1.98
CA ALA A 169 -2.47 37.85 -2.36
C ALA A 169 -2.68 38.58 -3.69
N GLY A 170 -3.27 37.94 -4.70
CA GLY A 170 -3.65 38.57 -5.96
C GLY A 170 -4.64 39.72 -5.76
N ALA A 171 -5.65 39.53 -4.92
CA ALA A 171 -6.60 40.59 -4.57
C ALA A 171 -5.92 41.78 -3.85
N GLY A 172 -5.03 41.48 -2.91
CA GLY A 172 -4.24 42.48 -2.17
C GLY A 172 -3.32 43.28 -3.07
N LEU A 173 -2.60 42.62 -3.99
CA LEU A 173 -1.75 43.30 -4.99
C LEU A 173 -2.58 44.17 -5.93
N ALA A 174 -3.73 43.68 -6.40
CA ALA A 174 -4.63 44.49 -7.23
C ALA A 174 -5.12 45.75 -6.49
N ALA A 175 -5.39 45.64 -5.18
CA ALA A 175 -5.76 46.79 -4.36
C ALA A 175 -4.57 47.74 -4.13
N TYR A 176 -3.37 47.20 -3.85
CA TYR A 176 -2.14 47.97 -3.68
C TYR A 176 -1.78 48.79 -4.93
N HIS A 177 -2.01 48.24 -6.13
CA HIS A 177 -1.84 48.93 -7.40
C HIS A 177 -2.98 49.92 -7.74
N GLY A 178 -3.80 50.30 -6.76
CA GLY A 178 -4.88 51.28 -6.92
C GLY A 178 -6.10 50.76 -7.67
N ALA A 179 -6.28 49.44 -7.77
CA ALA A 179 -7.38 48.79 -8.49
C ALA A 179 -7.51 49.19 -9.98
N MET A 180 -6.43 49.73 -10.57
CA MET A 180 -6.45 50.20 -11.94
C MET A 180 -6.29 49.05 -12.93
N PRO A 181 -7.05 49.06 -14.05
CA PRO A 181 -7.02 47.97 -14.99
C PRO A 181 -5.72 47.97 -15.80
N GLY A 182 -4.82 47.04 -15.47
CA GLY A 182 -3.63 46.77 -16.26
C GLY A 182 -3.87 45.89 -17.50
N PRO A 183 -2.79 45.54 -18.23
CA PRO A 183 -2.87 44.86 -19.53
C PRO A 183 -3.43 43.43 -19.46
N PHE A 184 -3.49 42.82 -18.28
CA PHE A 184 -3.91 41.42 -18.09
C PHE A 184 -5.23 41.26 -17.33
N THR A 185 -6.03 42.32 -17.15
CA THR A 185 -7.33 42.20 -16.46
C THR A 185 -8.32 41.26 -17.15
N TRP A 186 -8.20 41.08 -18.47
CA TRP A 186 -8.95 40.09 -19.25
C TRP A 186 -8.68 38.65 -18.79
N PHE A 187 -7.56 38.39 -18.10
CA PHE A 187 -7.20 37.07 -17.60
C PHE A 187 -8.18 36.54 -16.54
N SER A 188 -8.99 37.41 -15.93
CA SER A 188 -10.12 37.00 -15.09
C SER A 188 -11.14 36.12 -15.84
N TRP A 189 -11.42 36.45 -17.10
CA TRP A 189 -12.23 35.62 -18.00
C TRP A 189 -11.45 34.45 -18.57
N ALA A 190 -10.17 34.66 -18.88
CA ALA A 190 -9.31 33.60 -19.40
C ALA A 190 -9.12 32.46 -18.40
N ALA A 191 -9.04 32.74 -17.10
CA ALA A 191 -8.92 31.73 -16.05
C ALA A 191 -10.10 30.74 -16.05
N LEU A 192 -11.33 31.23 -16.25
CA LEU A 192 -12.50 30.38 -16.44
C LEU A 192 -12.37 29.52 -17.69
N GLY A 193 -11.97 30.12 -18.82
CA GLY A 193 -11.70 29.39 -20.07
C GLY A 193 -10.65 28.30 -19.88
N VAL A 194 -9.52 28.61 -19.25
CA VAL A 194 -8.42 27.67 -18.94
C VAL A 194 -8.91 26.51 -18.08
N ALA A 195 -9.71 26.76 -17.06
CA ALA A 195 -10.24 25.70 -16.20
C ALA A 195 -11.23 24.79 -16.93
N VAL A 196 -12.16 25.37 -17.69
CA VAL A 196 -13.12 24.60 -18.50
C VAL A 196 -12.41 23.79 -19.59
N THR A 197 -11.48 24.41 -20.33
CA THR A 197 -10.68 23.73 -21.35
C THR A 197 -9.80 22.65 -20.73
N GLY A 198 -9.17 22.91 -19.59
CA GLY A 198 -8.35 21.94 -18.87
C GLY A 198 -9.15 20.73 -18.39
N ALA A 199 -10.34 20.95 -17.81
CA ALA A 199 -11.25 19.88 -17.42
C ALA A 199 -11.76 19.11 -18.64
N GLY A 200 -12.14 19.80 -19.72
CA GLY A 200 -12.56 19.19 -20.99
C GLY A 200 -11.46 18.34 -21.63
N ALA A 201 -10.21 18.81 -21.59
CA ALA A 201 -9.04 18.06 -22.05
C ALA A 201 -8.79 16.82 -21.19
N ALA A 202 -8.90 16.93 -19.86
CA ALA A 202 -8.78 15.78 -18.95
C ALA A 202 -9.90 14.74 -19.21
N MET A 203 -11.14 15.17 -19.37
CA MET A 203 -12.29 14.29 -19.69
C MET A 203 -12.14 13.63 -21.07
N THR A 204 -11.63 14.38 -22.06
CA THR A 204 -11.35 13.86 -23.40
C THR A 204 -10.23 12.81 -23.34
N ARG A 205 -9.15 13.08 -22.59
CA ARG A 205 -8.07 12.12 -22.35
C ARG A 205 -8.58 10.84 -21.69
N ASP A 206 -9.47 10.96 -20.71
CA ASP A 206 -10.13 9.81 -20.08
C ASP A 206 -11.00 9.02 -21.07
N LEU A 207 -11.72 9.71 -21.96
CA LEU A 207 -12.52 9.08 -23.01
C LEU A 207 -11.64 8.33 -24.02
N ILE A 208 -10.53 8.93 -24.45
CA ILE A 208 -9.57 8.28 -25.35
C ILE A 208 -8.99 7.03 -24.69
N ARG A 209 -8.53 7.14 -23.43
CA ARG A 209 -8.04 6.00 -22.64
C ARG A 209 -9.09 4.91 -22.48
N HIS A 210 -10.35 5.29 -22.28
CA HIS A 210 -11.45 4.35 -22.16
C HIS A 210 -11.69 3.59 -23.47
N ARG A 211 -11.67 4.28 -24.62
CA ARG A 211 -11.79 3.62 -25.94
C ARG A 211 -10.65 2.63 -26.20
N ALA A 212 -9.41 3.02 -25.88
CA ALA A 212 -8.27 2.11 -25.97
C ALA A 212 -8.43 0.88 -25.04
N ALA A 213 -8.91 1.11 -23.82
CA ALA A 213 -9.19 0.04 -22.87
C ALA A 213 -10.31 -0.91 -23.33
N VAL A 214 -11.35 -0.40 -23.99
CA VAL A 214 -12.42 -1.24 -24.59
C VAL A 214 -11.83 -2.16 -25.66
N ALA A 215 -10.94 -1.66 -26.51
CA ALA A 215 -10.29 -2.47 -27.54
C ALA A 215 -9.42 -3.58 -26.93
N LEU A 216 -8.56 -3.22 -25.96
CA LEU A 216 -7.73 -4.19 -25.22
C LEU A 216 -8.58 -5.21 -24.45
N GLY A 217 -9.67 -4.76 -23.83
CA GLY A 217 -10.61 -5.63 -23.11
C GLY A 217 -11.27 -6.66 -24.02
N ALA A 218 -11.65 -6.27 -25.24
CA ALA A 218 -12.20 -7.20 -26.24
C ALA A 218 -11.15 -8.24 -26.69
N GLU A 219 -9.88 -7.84 -26.81
CA GLU A 219 -8.78 -8.77 -27.08
C GLU A 219 -8.57 -9.77 -25.94
N ARG A 220 -8.47 -9.27 -24.70
CA ARG A 220 -8.34 -10.11 -23.51
C ARG A 220 -9.53 -11.06 -23.35
N ALA A 221 -10.75 -10.60 -23.62
CA ALA A 221 -11.94 -11.43 -23.55
C ALA A 221 -11.90 -12.61 -24.53
N ARG A 222 -11.45 -12.38 -25.78
CA ARG A 222 -11.25 -13.45 -26.77
C ARG A 222 -10.20 -14.46 -26.30
N TYR A 223 -9.04 -13.95 -25.86
CA TYR A 223 -7.97 -14.80 -25.32
C TYR A 223 -8.44 -15.65 -24.13
N LEU A 224 -9.14 -15.04 -23.17
CA LEU A 224 -9.66 -15.74 -22.01
C LEU A 224 -10.70 -16.80 -22.43
N ALA A 225 -11.57 -16.52 -23.41
CA ALA A 225 -12.53 -17.49 -23.93
C ALA A 225 -11.84 -18.70 -24.56
N GLU A 226 -10.80 -18.49 -25.38
CA GLU A 226 -9.99 -19.56 -25.98
C GLU A 226 -9.27 -20.39 -24.91
N ARG A 227 -8.64 -19.74 -23.94
CA ARG A 227 -7.93 -20.40 -22.84
C ARG A 227 -8.87 -21.20 -21.94
N ARG A 228 -10.09 -20.71 -21.70
CA ARG A 228 -11.09 -21.39 -20.85
C ARG A 228 -11.51 -22.73 -21.44
N VAL A 229 -11.58 -22.86 -22.76
CA VAL A 229 -11.88 -24.13 -23.44
C VAL A 229 -10.76 -25.16 -23.23
N ALA A 230 -9.51 -24.71 -23.15
CA ALA A 230 -8.34 -25.57 -23.02
C ALA A 230 -7.98 -25.99 -21.57
N ALA A 231 -8.53 -25.32 -20.55
CA ALA A 231 -8.09 -25.50 -19.16
C ALA A 231 -9.21 -25.97 -18.21
N ARG A 232 -8.90 -26.91 -17.31
CA ARG A 232 -9.69 -27.17 -16.08
C ARG A 232 -9.25 -26.16 -15.03
N THR A 233 -10.20 -25.41 -14.47
CA THR A 233 -10.00 -24.18 -13.68
C THR A 233 -9.09 -24.31 -12.45
N ASN A 234 -8.29 -23.26 -12.20
CA ASN A 234 -7.48 -23.02 -10.99
C ASN A 234 -7.34 -21.48 -10.90
N PRO A 235 -7.71 -20.79 -9.80
CA PRO A 235 -7.61 -21.13 -8.36
C PRO A 235 -8.69 -22.05 -7.78
N VAL A 236 -8.39 -22.58 -6.58
CA VAL A 236 -9.33 -23.37 -5.75
C VAL A 236 -10.28 -22.44 -5.00
N PRO A 237 -11.61 -22.65 -5.06
CA PRO A 237 -12.56 -21.86 -4.29
C PRO A 237 -12.38 -22.06 -2.78
N LEU A 238 -12.82 -21.07 -2.00
CA LEU A 238 -12.91 -21.16 -0.55
C LEU A 238 -13.80 -22.35 -0.18
N GLN A 239 -13.22 -23.38 0.42
CA GLN A 239 -13.91 -24.61 0.81
C GLN A 239 -13.50 -25.03 2.21
N ARG A 240 -14.47 -25.04 3.13
CA ARG A 240 -14.23 -25.55 4.49
C ARG A 240 -13.81 -27.01 4.43
N SER A 241 -12.62 -27.29 4.96
CA SER A 241 -12.05 -28.64 5.04
C SER A 241 -11.33 -28.81 6.36
N THR A 242 -11.49 -29.98 6.97
CA THR A 242 -10.75 -30.38 8.19
C THR A 242 -9.48 -31.18 7.86
N THR A 243 -9.17 -31.38 6.58
CA THR A 243 -7.99 -32.12 6.15
C THR A 243 -6.72 -31.38 6.58
N THR A 244 -5.86 -32.07 7.33
CA THR A 244 -4.57 -31.54 7.78
C THR A 244 -3.79 -30.96 6.58
N PRO A 245 -3.43 -29.67 6.62
CA PRO A 245 -2.63 -29.07 5.57
C PRO A 245 -1.26 -29.75 5.47
N PRO A 246 -0.71 -29.93 4.26
CA PRO A 246 0.64 -30.47 4.12
C PRO A 246 1.66 -29.47 4.69
N VAL A 247 2.70 -30.01 5.33
CA VAL A 247 3.87 -29.26 5.81
C VAL A 247 5.08 -29.70 5.00
N THR A 248 5.75 -28.77 4.34
CA THR A 248 6.89 -29.06 3.47
C THR A 248 8.20 -28.63 4.10
N GLU A 249 9.33 -29.18 3.64
CA GLU A 249 10.66 -28.69 4.04
C GLU A 249 10.98 -27.39 3.30
N ALA A 250 11.44 -26.37 4.02
CA ALA A 250 11.89 -25.11 3.45
C ALA A 250 13.25 -25.27 2.73
N SER A 251 13.41 -24.60 1.60
CA SER A 251 14.67 -24.56 0.85
C SER A 251 15.74 -23.74 1.58
N THR A 252 17.00 -23.93 1.19
CA THR A 252 18.13 -23.14 1.71
C THR A 252 17.99 -21.65 1.42
N ASP A 253 17.44 -21.29 0.26
CA ASP A 253 17.13 -19.92 -0.12
C ASP A 253 16.01 -19.32 0.74
N GLN A 254 14.93 -20.07 1.00
CA GLN A 254 13.85 -19.65 1.91
C GLN A 254 14.39 -19.42 3.32
N LEU A 255 15.26 -20.30 3.82
CA LEU A 255 15.89 -20.15 5.13
C LEU A 255 16.84 -18.95 5.21
N ALA A 256 17.56 -18.65 4.13
CA ALA A 256 18.42 -17.47 4.07
C ALA A 256 17.58 -16.17 4.09
N LEU A 257 16.49 -16.12 3.33
CA LEU A 257 15.53 -15.00 3.37
C LEU A 257 14.89 -14.87 4.74
N LEU A 258 14.44 -15.97 5.35
CA LEU A 258 13.90 -15.98 6.70
C LEU A 258 14.87 -15.33 7.70
N ARG A 259 16.15 -15.69 7.68
CA ARG A 259 17.17 -15.09 8.55
C ARG A 259 17.29 -13.59 8.34
N HIS A 260 17.25 -13.14 7.10
CA HIS A 260 17.27 -11.71 6.79
C HIS A 260 16.06 -10.99 7.42
N LEU A 261 14.85 -11.55 7.30
CA LEU A 261 13.64 -10.97 7.89
C LEU A 261 13.66 -11.02 9.42
N LEU A 262 14.14 -12.12 10.03
CA LEU A 262 14.27 -12.26 11.48
C LEU A 262 15.23 -11.22 12.06
N ARG A 263 16.34 -10.92 11.39
CA ARG A 263 17.29 -9.88 11.81
C ARG A 263 16.63 -8.51 11.95
N ILE A 264 15.64 -8.20 11.11
CA ILE A 264 14.88 -6.94 11.16
C ILE A 264 13.81 -7.03 12.24
N ALA A 265 13.04 -8.13 12.27
CA ALA A 265 11.89 -8.29 13.16
C ALA A 265 12.28 -8.44 14.65
N LEU A 266 13.43 -9.04 14.95
CA LEU A 266 13.94 -9.26 16.32
C LEU A 266 14.63 -8.04 16.93
N ARG A 267 14.64 -6.89 16.24
CA ARG A 267 15.16 -5.64 16.82
C ARG A 267 14.38 -5.30 18.11
N PRO A 268 15.04 -4.85 19.19
CA PRO A 268 14.35 -4.50 20.44
C PRO A 268 13.22 -3.48 20.23
N PRO A 269 12.15 -3.50 21.03
CA PRO A 269 11.09 -2.49 20.94
C PRO A 269 11.64 -1.06 20.99
N GLY A 270 11.12 -0.17 20.15
CA GLY A 270 11.61 1.20 20.00
C GLY A 270 12.86 1.36 19.12
N ASP A 271 13.60 0.28 18.82
CA ASP A 271 14.69 0.31 17.86
C ASP A 271 14.16 0.07 16.44
N TRP A 272 14.28 1.08 15.57
CA TRP A 272 13.88 1.00 14.16
C TRP A 272 15.07 0.77 13.22
N SER A 273 16.26 0.49 13.76
CA SER A 273 17.45 0.19 12.98
C SER A 273 17.26 -1.08 12.13
N GLY A 274 17.33 -0.92 10.81
CA GLY A 274 17.09 -1.99 9.84
C GLY A 274 15.70 -1.96 9.19
N PHE A 275 14.79 -1.11 9.65
CA PHE A 275 13.62 -0.69 8.87
C PHE A 275 14.01 0.45 7.93
N ASP A 276 13.28 0.61 6.82
CA ASP A 276 13.42 1.81 6.00
C ASP A 276 12.85 3.00 6.76
N GLY A 277 13.55 4.13 6.73
CA GLY A 277 13.06 5.36 7.35
C GLY A 277 11.76 5.83 6.70
N GLU A 278 10.87 6.40 7.51
CA GLU A 278 9.66 7.00 6.97
C GLU A 278 10.01 8.05 5.92
N GLY A 279 9.43 7.90 4.74
CA GLY A 279 9.73 8.76 3.61
C GLY A 279 8.48 9.24 2.89
N PRO A 280 8.66 9.80 1.68
CA PRO A 280 7.57 10.37 0.90
C PRO A 280 6.51 9.36 0.41
N GLY A 281 6.86 8.09 0.23
CA GLY A 281 5.96 7.08 -0.36
C GLY A 281 5.06 6.38 0.65
N PRO A 282 3.87 5.87 0.23
CA PRO A 282 2.96 5.16 1.13
C PRO A 282 3.61 3.87 1.69
N LEU A 283 4.37 3.12 0.89
CA LEU A 283 4.97 1.84 1.34
C LEU A 283 6.22 2.01 2.23
N GLN A 284 6.72 3.25 2.39
CA GLN A 284 7.82 3.57 3.30
C GLN A 284 7.36 3.79 4.75
N GLN A 285 6.05 3.78 5.01
CA GLN A 285 5.51 3.95 6.36
C GLN A 285 5.69 2.65 7.17
N TYR A 286 6.05 2.75 8.45
CA TYR A 286 6.37 1.58 9.27
C TYR A 286 5.25 0.54 9.33
N ARG A 287 3.97 0.97 9.30
CA ARG A 287 2.82 0.06 9.31
C ARG A 287 2.86 -0.99 8.20
N TYR A 288 3.31 -0.64 7.00
CA TYR A 288 3.35 -1.58 5.87
C TYR A 288 4.55 -2.52 5.97
N GLN A 289 5.69 -2.00 6.43
CA GLN A 289 6.89 -2.81 6.66
C GLN A 289 6.63 -3.88 7.73
N VAL A 290 6.06 -3.47 8.88
CA VAL A 290 5.75 -4.38 10.00
C VAL A 290 4.77 -5.47 9.59
N ASN A 291 3.69 -5.12 8.87
CA ASN A 291 2.71 -6.09 8.39
C ASN A 291 3.30 -7.06 7.35
N ALA A 292 4.06 -6.57 6.37
CA ALA A 292 4.67 -7.43 5.35
C ALA A 292 5.63 -8.45 5.95
N LEU A 293 6.47 -8.05 6.91
CA LEU A 293 7.33 -8.97 7.67
C LEU A 293 6.48 -9.99 8.45
N GLY A 294 5.43 -9.53 9.13
CA GLY A 294 4.55 -10.40 9.92
C GLY A 294 3.85 -11.46 9.07
N TRP A 295 3.34 -11.09 7.90
CA TRP A 295 2.70 -12.02 6.97
C TRP A 295 3.70 -13.04 6.40
N ALA A 296 4.89 -12.60 6.02
CA ALA A 296 5.95 -13.50 5.52
C ALA A 296 6.36 -14.55 6.56
N LEU A 297 6.59 -14.13 7.81
CA LEU A 297 6.94 -15.05 8.90
C LEU A 297 5.79 -16.01 9.23
N SER A 298 4.55 -15.55 9.16
CA SER A 298 3.37 -16.40 9.35
C SER A 298 3.23 -17.43 8.23
N MET A 299 3.50 -17.02 6.99
CA MET A 299 3.46 -17.89 5.82
C MET A 299 4.48 -19.02 5.94
N TYR A 300 5.70 -18.70 6.38
CA TYR A 300 6.74 -19.68 6.68
C TYR A 300 6.32 -20.64 7.81
N ALA A 301 5.88 -20.09 8.94
CA ALA A 301 5.51 -20.88 10.12
C ALA A 301 4.39 -21.86 9.80
N TYR A 302 3.35 -21.41 9.09
CA TYR A 302 2.23 -22.28 8.68
C TYR A 302 2.65 -23.35 7.67
N SER A 303 3.51 -23.00 6.71
CA SER A 303 3.88 -23.89 5.59
C SER A 303 4.91 -24.96 5.97
N HIS A 304 5.80 -24.64 6.91
CA HIS A 304 7.01 -25.42 7.17
C HIS A 304 7.18 -25.82 8.63
N THR A 305 6.76 -24.98 9.58
CA THR A 305 7.14 -25.14 10.99
C THR A 305 5.99 -24.90 12.00
N PRO A 306 4.80 -25.49 11.82
CA PRO A 306 3.70 -25.30 12.77
C PRO A 306 3.98 -25.81 14.18
N ALA A 307 4.98 -26.68 14.37
CA ALA A 307 5.49 -27.16 15.65
C ALA A 307 6.81 -26.49 16.08
N LEU A 308 7.05 -25.24 15.64
CA LEU A 308 8.15 -24.39 16.11
C LEU A 308 7.59 -23.18 16.87
N ARG A 309 8.12 -22.97 18.08
CA ARG A 309 7.98 -21.70 18.80
C ARG A 309 9.16 -20.79 18.44
N GLY A 310 10.24 -20.86 19.22
CA GLY A 310 11.56 -20.33 18.85
C GLY A 310 11.59 -18.87 18.35
N PRO A 311 12.60 -18.52 17.53
CA PRO A 311 12.82 -17.15 17.07
C PRO A 311 11.72 -16.59 16.17
N VAL A 312 11.06 -17.44 15.36
CA VAL A 312 10.00 -17.00 14.44
C VAL A 312 8.79 -16.50 15.22
N HIS A 313 8.36 -17.23 16.24
CA HIS A 313 7.28 -16.79 17.11
C HIS A 313 7.62 -15.50 17.87
N ALA A 314 8.85 -15.41 18.39
CA ALA A 314 9.32 -14.21 19.08
C ALA A 314 9.30 -12.99 18.16
N ALA A 315 9.82 -13.13 16.93
CA ALA A 315 9.81 -12.08 15.92
C ALA A 315 8.38 -11.62 15.55
N GLN A 316 7.45 -12.55 15.33
CA GLN A 316 6.05 -12.19 15.03
C GLN A 316 5.39 -11.47 16.21
N SER A 317 5.64 -11.92 17.44
CA SER A 317 5.11 -11.26 18.65
C SER A 317 5.64 -9.83 18.78
N MET A 318 6.95 -9.63 18.58
CA MET A 318 7.57 -8.30 18.62
C MET A 318 7.04 -7.37 17.52
N LEU A 319 6.76 -7.89 16.32
CA LEU A 319 6.13 -7.11 15.25
C LEU A 319 4.71 -6.67 15.61
N LEU A 320 3.91 -7.55 16.23
CA LEU A 320 2.56 -7.21 16.69
C LEU A 320 2.61 -6.18 17.83
N ASP A 321 3.57 -6.28 18.74
CA ASP A 321 3.80 -5.26 19.77
C ASP A 321 4.21 -3.92 19.16
N ARG A 322 5.02 -3.91 18.08
CA ARG A 322 5.38 -2.67 17.36
C ARG A 322 4.19 -1.97 16.72
N LEU A 323 3.12 -2.67 16.35
CA LEU A 323 1.91 -2.00 15.84
C LEU A 323 1.25 -1.10 16.89
N ARG A 324 1.57 -1.30 18.19
CA ARG A 324 1.12 -0.45 19.31
C ARG A 324 2.02 0.78 19.52
N ASP A 325 3.18 0.84 18.88
CA ASP A 325 4.09 1.98 18.99
C ASP A 325 3.46 3.22 18.32
N PRO A 326 3.41 4.38 18.99
CA PRO A 326 2.90 5.62 18.41
C PRO A 326 3.55 6.02 17.08
N ALA A 327 4.79 5.61 16.81
CA ALA A 327 5.43 5.81 15.51
C ALA A 327 4.64 5.17 14.36
N VAL A 328 3.90 4.09 14.63
CA VAL A 328 3.18 3.34 13.60
C VAL A 328 1.76 3.84 13.37
N TRP A 329 1.03 4.21 14.43
CA TRP A 329 -0.42 4.48 14.33
C TRP A 329 -0.80 5.95 14.55
N ARG A 330 0.07 6.78 15.15
CA ARG A 330 -0.28 8.17 15.53
C ARG A 330 -0.48 9.09 14.33
N TYR A 331 -0.06 8.70 13.13
CA TYR A 331 -0.39 9.43 11.89
C TYR A 331 -1.90 9.66 11.77
N TRP A 332 -2.71 8.71 12.26
CA TRP A 332 -4.16 8.77 12.17
C TRP A 332 -4.78 9.96 12.90
N TYR A 333 -4.09 10.47 13.93
CA TYR A 333 -4.46 11.71 14.60
C TYR A 333 -4.59 12.87 13.60
N TRP A 334 -3.58 13.02 12.73
CA TRP A 334 -3.51 14.11 11.76
C TRP A 334 -4.48 13.89 10.60
N GLU A 335 -4.61 12.65 10.13
CA GLU A 335 -5.60 12.26 9.13
C GLU A 335 -7.03 12.60 9.57
N ASN A 336 -7.40 12.27 10.81
CA ASN A 336 -8.71 12.62 11.35
C ASN A 336 -8.90 14.14 11.51
N LEU A 337 -7.87 14.84 12.00
CA LEU A 337 -7.96 16.28 12.18
C LEU A 337 -8.18 17.00 10.86
N LEU A 338 -7.41 16.66 9.83
CA LEU A 338 -7.40 17.37 8.55
C LEU A 338 -8.43 16.84 7.56
N GLY A 339 -8.61 15.52 7.49
CA GLY A 339 -9.50 14.87 6.53
C GLY A 339 -10.92 14.60 7.03
N ASN A 340 -11.15 14.49 8.35
CA ASN A 340 -12.50 14.38 8.92
C ASN A 340 -12.98 15.65 9.63
N TRP A 341 -12.11 16.65 9.82
CA TRP A 341 -12.35 17.81 10.68
C TRP A 341 -12.85 17.40 12.06
N ASP A 342 -12.26 16.32 12.61
CA ASP A 342 -12.60 15.84 13.93
C ASP A 342 -11.75 16.50 15.02
N PHE A 343 -12.29 17.59 15.56
CA PHE A 343 -11.69 18.31 16.68
C PHE A 343 -12.02 17.68 18.07
N ARG A 344 -12.75 16.55 18.11
CA ARG A 344 -13.14 15.87 19.37
C ARG A 344 -12.06 14.92 19.89
N ARG A 345 -12.29 14.37 21.10
CA ARG A 345 -11.34 13.47 21.81
C ARG A 345 -11.14 12.10 21.13
N ARG A 346 -12.12 11.58 20.38
CA ARG A 346 -12.03 10.26 19.70
C ARG A 346 -11.10 10.21 18.47
N ARG A 347 -10.49 11.34 18.07
CA ARG A 347 -9.61 11.41 16.89
C ARG A 347 -8.34 10.55 16.95
N THR A 348 -8.00 9.99 18.11
CA THR A 348 -6.77 9.22 18.32
C THR A 348 -6.94 7.72 18.17
N ASP A 349 -8.18 7.22 18.05
CA ASP A 349 -8.44 5.78 17.89
C ASP A 349 -8.17 5.35 16.44
N PRO A 350 -7.13 4.51 16.21
CA PRO A 350 -6.80 4.04 14.86
C PRO A 350 -7.62 2.83 14.41
N ILE A 351 -8.43 2.23 15.29
CA ILE A 351 -9.11 0.95 15.06
C ILE A 351 -10.60 1.15 14.77
N ASP A 352 -11.36 1.70 15.73
CA ASP A 352 -12.84 1.78 15.63
C ASP A 352 -13.30 3.04 14.88
N VAL A 353 -12.92 3.08 13.60
CA VAL A 353 -13.25 4.17 12.68
C VAL A 353 -13.84 3.63 11.38
N ARG A 354 -14.57 4.47 10.64
CA ARG A 354 -15.19 4.10 9.35
C ARG A 354 -14.22 4.13 8.16
N GLN A 355 -12.95 4.47 8.41
CA GLN A 355 -11.83 4.55 7.48
C GLN A 355 -10.59 3.90 8.15
N ASN A 356 -9.38 4.12 7.66
CA ASN A 356 -8.13 3.56 8.19
C ASN A 356 -7.95 2.05 7.99
N ILE A 357 -8.55 1.48 6.95
CA ILE A 357 -8.43 0.05 6.65
C ILE A 357 -6.99 -0.43 6.48
N MET A 358 -6.06 0.42 6.03
CA MET A 358 -4.64 0.10 5.91
C MET A 358 -3.93 -0.20 7.23
N PHE A 359 -4.52 0.20 8.35
CA PHE A 359 -4.05 -0.18 9.69
C PHE A 359 -4.92 -1.32 10.22
N THR A 360 -6.22 -1.08 10.40
CA THR A 360 -7.14 -2.03 11.04
C THR A 360 -7.28 -3.34 10.28
N GLY A 361 -7.45 -3.28 8.95
CA GLY A 361 -7.60 -4.47 8.12
C GLY A 361 -6.31 -5.27 7.97
N TYR A 362 -5.16 -4.60 7.96
CA TYR A 362 -3.84 -5.24 7.85
C TYR A 362 -3.48 -5.94 9.16
N LEU A 363 -3.69 -5.25 10.29
CA LEU A 363 -3.56 -5.82 11.63
C LEU A 363 -4.47 -7.04 11.80
N ASN A 364 -5.73 -6.99 11.33
CA ASN A 364 -6.64 -8.13 11.36
C ASN A 364 -6.06 -9.35 10.63
N LEU A 365 -5.53 -9.16 9.41
CA LEU A 365 -4.87 -10.25 8.69
C LEU A 365 -3.63 -10.76 9.44
N GLN A 366 -2.78 -9.87 9.96
CA GLN A 366 -1.57 -10.28 10.67
C GLN A 366 -1.89 -11.08 11.94
N LEU A 367 -2.88 -10.66 12.71
CA LEU A 367 -3.36 -11.38 13.90
C LEU A 367 -3.91 -12.76 13.54
N GLY A 368 -4.77 -12.83 12.52
CA GLY A 368 -5.32 -14.10 12.03
C GLY A 368 -4.24 -15.05 11.55
N MET A 369 -3.29 -14.57 10.73
CA MET A 369 -2.20 -15.39 10.23
C MET A 369 -1.26 -15.87 11.35
N PHE A 370 -0.98 -15.02 12.35
CA PHE A 370 -0.18 -15.38 13.52
C PHE A 370 -0.83 -16.49 14.34
N GLU A 371 -2.12 -16.36 14.68
CA GLU A 371 -2.86 -17.37 15.44
C GLU A 371 -2.95 -18.68 14.65
N GLN A 372 -3.26 -18.61 13.35
CA GLN A 372 -3.33 -19.78 12.47
C GLN A 372 -1.99 -20.52 12.33
N ALA A 373 -0.88 -19.78 12.23
CA ALA A 373 0.45 -20.35 12.07
C ALA A 373 1.04 -20.92 13.37
N THR A 374 0.75 -20.31 14.51
CA THR A 374 1.45 -20.61 15.78
C THR A 374 0.57 -21.26 16.85
N GLY A 375 -0.75 -21.19 16.73
CA GLY A 375 -1.70 -21.57 17.79
C GLY A 375 -1.72 -20.63 18.98
N ASP A 376 -1.01 -19.50 18.92
CA ASP A 376 -0.96 -18.53 20.01
C ASP A 376 -2.19 -17.63 20.02
N THR A 377 -2.98 -17.74 21.08
CA THR A 377 -4.24 -17.03 21.27
C THR A 377 -4.13 -15.78 22.13
N ARG A 378 -2.92 -15.32 22.48
CA ARG A 378 -2.73 -14.19 23.42
C ARG A 378 -3.45 -12.91 23.02
N PHE A 379 -3.62 -12.66 21.73
CA PHE A 379 -4.31 -11.47 21.22
C PHE A 379 -5.83 -11.62 21.15
N ARG A 380 -6.36 -12.79 21.53
CA ARG A 380 -7.80 -12.98 21.78
C ARG A 380 -8.23 -12.57 23.16
N VAL A 381 -7.28 -12.45 24.09
CA VAL A 381 -7.58 -12.03 25.44
C VAL A 381 -8.14 -10.60 25.37
N PRO A 382 -9.32 -10.31 25.96
CA PRO A 382 -9.91 -8.99 25.94
C PRO A 382 -8.91 -7.91 26.36
N GLY A 383 -8.75 -6.89 25.51
CA GLY A 383 -7.83 -5.77 25.74
C GLY A 383 -6.35 -6.08 25.51
N ALA A 384 -5.99 -7.18 24.83
CA ALA A 384 -4.60 -7.54 24.57
C ALA A 384 -3.80 -6.48 23.77
N LEU A 385 -4.47 -5.63 23.00
CA LEU A 385 -3.88 -4.55 22.22
C LEU A 385 -4.37 -3.20 22.71
N GLU A 386 -3.47 -2.45 23.35
CA GLU A 386 -3.75 -1.11 23.85
C GLU A 386 -3.08 -0.03 22.99
N PHE A 387 -3.83 1.02 22.68
CA PHE A 387 -3.39 2.20 21.94
C PHE A 387 -3.47 3.45 22.84
N PRO A 388 -2.38 3.79 23.55
CA PRO A 388 -2.39 4.86 24.53
C PRO A 388 -2.42 6.24 23.85
N SER A 389 -3.41 7.06 24.18
CA SER A 389 -3.49 8.46 23.71
C SER A 389 -2.93 9.44 24.74
N PRO A 390 -2.15 10.46 24.32
CA PRO A 390 -1.74 11.57 25.19
C PRO A 390 -2.92 12.35 25.80
N SER A 391 -4.12 12.20 25.23
CA SER A 391 -5.35 12.85 25.72
C SER A 391 -6.04 12.11 26.89
N GLY A 392 -5.46 11.01 27.36
CA GLY A 392 -5.99 10.17 28.45
C GLY A 392 -7.00 9.10 28.01
N PHE A 393 -7.36 9.04 26.73
CA PHE A 393 -8.22 7.99 26.17
C PHE A 393 -7.35 6.82 25.67
N SER A 394 -7.27 5.71 26.42
CA SER A 394 -6.67 4.48 25.91
C SER A 394 -7.78 3.61 25.32
N ALA A 395 -7.61 3.21 24.06
CA ALA A 395 -8.50 2.23 23.43
C ALA A 395 -7.83 0.86 23.48
N ALA A 396 -8.55 -0.14 23.97
CA ALA A 396 -8.07 -1.50 24.10
C ALA A 396 -8.95 -2.44 23.28
N TYR A 397 -8.31 -3.34 22.53
CA TYR A 397 -8.98 -4.29 21.66
C TYR A 397 -8.36 -5.68 21.79
N ASP A 398 -9.16 -6.67 21.46
CA ASP A 398 -8.71 -8.02 21.12
C ASP A 398 -8.96 -8.28 19.63
N HIS A 399 -8.46 -9.40 19.13
CA HIS A 399 -8.61 -9.80 17.74
C HIS A 399 -10.08 -9.95 17.33
N ASP A 400 -10.95 -10.47 18.20
CA ASP A 400 -12.36 -10.69 17.87
C ASP A 400 -13.10 -9.34 17.72
N ALA A 401 -12.79 -8.37 18.56
CA ALA A 401 -13.30 -7.00 18.46
C ALA A 401 -12.81 -6.30 17.17
N ILE A 402 -11.53 -6.43 16.83
CA ILE A 402 -10.98 -5.88 15.58
C ILE A 402 -11.66 -6.51 14.36
N ASN A 403 -11.80 -7.84 14.33
CA ASN A 403 -12.45 -8.53 13.22
C ASN A 403 -13.92 -8.10 13.08
N ALA A 404 -14.66 -7.95 14.18
CA ALA A 404 -16.04 -7.47 14.16
C ALA A 404 -16.15 -6.03 13.60
N ILE A 405 -15.21 -5.15 13.94
CA ILE A 405 -15.13 -3.79 13.39
C ILE A 405 -14.89 -3.83 11.88
N VAL A 406 -13.96 -4.67 11.43
CA VAL A 406 -13.67 -4.88 10.00
C VAL A 406 -14.91 -5.36 9.25
N VAL A 407 -15.56 -6.43 9.73
CA VAL A 407 -16.78 -6.99 9.12
C VAL A 407 -17.88 -5.93 9.04
N ARG A 408 -18.11 -5.18 10.12
CA ARG A 408 -19.11 -4.10 10.15
C ARG A 408 -18.81 -2.99 9.14
N ASN A 409 -17.54 -2.67 8.90
CA ASN A 409 -17.16 -1.62 7.96
C ASN A 409 -17.30 -2.04 6.49
N PHE A 410 -17.32 -3.34 6.20
CA PHE A 410 -17.73 -3.86 4.88
C PHE A 410 -19.21 -3.65 4.59
N ASP A 411 -20.04 -3.32 5.57
CA ASP A 411 -21.40 -2.83 5.35
C ASP A 411 -21.42 -1.33 4.96
N SER A 412 -20.64 -1.00 3.94
CA SER A 412 -20.61 0.31 3.29
C SER A 412 -21.35 0.27 1.97
N ASP A 413 -21.70 1.44 1.42
CA ASP A 413 -22.35 1.52 0.11
C ASP A 413 -21.57 0.81 -1.01
N LEU A 414 -20.24 0.83 -0.92
CA LEU A 414 -19.35 0.22 -1.92
C LEU A 414 -18.98 -1.22 -1.57
N CYS A 415 -19.37 -1.75 -0.41
CA CYS A 415 -18.77 -2.98 0.16
C CYS A 415 -17.22 -2.93 0.23
N LEU A 416 -16.67 -1.72 0.16
CA LEU A 416 -15.28 -1.39 0.35
C LEU A 416 -15.24 -0.11 1.18
N TRP A 417 -14.25 0.01 2.05
CA TRP A 417 -14.15 1.16 2.95
C TRP A 417 -12.78 1.84 2.83
N PRO A 418 -12.70 3.15 3.15
CA PRO A 418 -11.55 3.95 2.77
C PRO A 418 -10.32 3.71 3.64
N CYS A 419 -9.16 3.93 3.04
CA CYS A 419 -7.90 4.12 3.75
C CYS A 419 -7.91 5.50 4.39
N GLU A 420 -7.73 6.56 3.59
CA GLU A 420 -7.65 7.93 4.08
C GLU A 420 -8.98 8.66 3.95
N PRO A 421 -9.33 9.52 4.93
CA PRO A 421 -10.57 10.28 4.93
C PRO A 421 -10.57 11.37 3.87
N LEU A 422 -11.74 11.76 3.37
CA LEU A 422 -11.91 12.99 2.59
C LEU A 422 -12.85 13.93 3.35
N PRO A 423 -12.59 15.26 3.38
CA PRO A 423 -13.39 16.22 4.14
C PRO A 423 -14.71 16.57 3.42
N ILE A 424 -15.51 15.54 3.11
CA ILE A 424 -16.74 15.62 2.34
C ILE A 424 -17.85 14.78 2.96
N GLY A 425 -19.04 15.37 2.98
CA GLY A 425 -20.25 14.72 3.53
C GLY A 425 -20.31 14.75 5.06
N ARG A 426 -21.54 14.82 5.59
CA ARG A 426 -21.79 14.92 7.04
C ARG A 426 -21.45 13.64 7.82
N SER A 427 -21.47 12.49 7.15
CA SER A 427 -21.27 11.17 7.77
C SER A 427 -19.80 10.82 8.02
N ARG A 428 -18.83 11.56 7.46
CA ARG A 428 -17.38 11.26 7.59
C ARG A 428 -17.02 9.81 7.26
N THR A 429 -17.68 9.25 6.23
CA THR A 429 -17.47 7.88 5.74
C THR A 429 -16.81 7.83 4.36
N ARG A 430 -16.52 9.00 3.78
CA ARG A 430 -15.93 9.13 2.45
C ARG A 430 -14.41 9.25 2.57
N GLY A 431 -13.73 8.89 1.50
CA GLY A 431 -12.29 8.72 1.51
C GLY A 431 -11.74 8.08 0.25
N LEU A 432 -10.43 7.85 0.24
CA LEU A 432 -9.74 7.08 -0.80
C LEU A 432 -9.92 5.59 -0.54
N VAL A 433 -10.59 4.91 -1.46
CA VAL A 433 -10.90 3.47 -1.37
C VAL A 433 -9.97 2.71 -2.30
N PHE A 434 -9.14 1.83 -1.72
CA PHE A 434 -8.17 1.01 -2.44
C PHE A 434 -8.63 -0.45 -2.45
N PRO A 435 -8.82 -1.09 -3.63
CA PRO A 435 -9.12 -2.50 -3.73
C PRO A 435 -8.07 -3.40 -3.05
N TYR A 436 -6.78 -3.04 -3.13
CA TYR A 436 -5.70 -3.79 -2.50
C TYR A 436 -5.89 -3.89 -0.98
N CYS A 437 -6.13 -2.76 -0.30
CA CYS A 437 -6.29 -2.76 1.14
C CYS A 437 -7.56 -3.52 1.59
N ASN A 438 -8.62 -3.45 0.78
CA ASN A 438 -9.85 -4.19 1.04
C ASN A 438 -9.65 -5.70 0.79
N ALA A 439 -8.87 -6.09 -0.22
CA ALA A 439 -8.52 -7.48 -0.48
C ALA A 439 -7.75 -8.12 0.70
N VAL A 440 -6.72 -7.44 1.20
CA VAL A 440 -5.97 -7.82 2.41
C VAL A 440 -6.92 -7.98 3.60
N SER A 441 -7.81 -7.01 3.80
CA SER A 441 -8.72 -7.00 4.95
C SER A 441 -9.76 -8.13 4.90
N VAL A 442 -10.33 -8.45 3.74
CA VAL A 442 -11.26 -9.59 3.62
C VAL A 442 -10.51 -10.93 3.74
N ALA A 443 -9.27 -11.02 3.27
CA ALA A 443 -8.43 -12.18 3.54
C ALA A 443 -8.25 -12.40 5.06
N GLY A 444 -8.06 -11.31 5.82
CA GLY A 444 -8.02 -11.37 7.29
C GLY A 444 -9.31 -11.90 7.91
N VAL A 445 -10.47 -11.44 7.42
CA VAL A 445 -11.78 -11.98 7.85
C VAL A 445 -11.89 -13.48 7.52
N ALA A 446 -11.42 -13.92 6.36
CA ALA A 446 -11.49 -15.31 5.97
C ALA A 446 -10.60 -16.22 6.83
N VAL A 447 -9.40 -15.76 7.20
CA VAL A 447 -8.52 -16.47 8.15
C VAL A 447 -9.15 -16.51 9.54
N ALA A 448 -9.71 -15.40 10.02
CA ALA A 448 -10.44 -15.37 11.29
C ALA A 448 -11.66 -16.32 11.27
N ASP A 449 -12.40 -16.34 10.17
CA ASP A 449 -13.51 -17.27 9.98
C ASP A 449 -13.04 -18.73 10.02
N ALA A 450 -11.85 -19.05 9.48
CA ALA A 450 -11.28 -20.40 9.55
C ALA A 450 -10.93 -20.83 10.97
N LEU A 451 -10.41 -19.90 11.77
CA LEU A 451 -10.11 -20.10 13.19
C LEU A 451 -11.36 -20.24 14.05
N ARG A 452 -12.44 -19.52 13.72
CA ARG A 452 -13.65 -19.41 14.55
C ARG A 452 -14.80 -20.28 14.09
N GLY A 453 -14.76 -20.79 12.86
CA GLY A 453 -15.88 -21.50 12.24
C GLY A 453 -17.02 -20.57 11.78
N SER A 454 -16.78 -19.25 11.64
CA SER A 454 -17.74 -18.30 11.07
C SER A 454 -17.67 -18.27 9.53
N ALA A 455 -18.47 -17.40 8.90
CA ALA A 455 -18.61 -17.30 7.45
C ALA A 455 -18.72 -15.86 6.92
N ALA A 456 -18.28 -14.86 7.69
CA ALA A 456 -18.44 -13.44 7.34
C ALA A 456 -17.76 -13.07 6.01
N ALA A 457 -16.59 -13.64 5.70
CA ALA A 457 -15.90 -13.41 4.43
C ALA A 457 -16.67 -13.98 3.24
N ALA A 458 -17.33 -15.14 3.41
CA ALA A 458 -18.17 -15.73 2.37
C ALA A 458 -19.43 -14.89 2.11
N GLU A 459 -19.96 -14.20 3.12
CA GLU A 459 -21.07 -13.26 2.99
C GLU A 459 -20.65 -11.93 2.33
N ILE A 460 -19.43 -11.46 2.61
CA ILE A 460 -18.85 -10.25 2.01
C ILE A 460 -18.50 -10.47 0.53
N ALA A 461 -17.98 -11.66 0.17
CA ALA A 461 -17.40 -11.92 -1.14
C ALA A 461 -18.31 -11.61 -2.35
N PRO A 462 -19.62 -11.96 -2.37
CA PRO A 462 -20.51 -11.63 -3.48
C PRO A 462 -20.69 -10.11 -3.67
N ARG A 463 -20.87 -9.35 -2.58
CA ARG A 463 -21.01 -7.89 -2.60
C ARG A 463 -19.70 -7.23 -3.03
N LEU A 464 -18.57 -7.72 -2.50
CA LEU A 464 -17.24 -7.25 -2.89
C LEU A 464 -17.00 -7.48 -4.39
N ARG A 465 -17.29 -8.69 -4.91
CA ARG A 465 -17.15 -9.00 -6.33
C ARG A 465 -17.95 -8.05 -7.19
N GLN A 466 -19.22 -7.85 -6.85
CA GLN A 466 -20.09 -6.93 -7.58
C GLN A 466 -19.53 -5.50 -7.57
N ALA A 467 -19.07 -5.01 -6.43
CA ALA A 467 -18.49 -3.68 -6.31
C ALA A 467 -17.20 -3.55 -7.13
N LEU A 468 -16.30 -4.54 -7.07
CA LEU A 468 -15.08 -4.58 -7.88
C LEU A 468 -15.41 -4.53 -9.37
N GLU A 469 -16.28 -5.43 -9.85
CA GLU A 469 -16.69 -5.52 -11.26
C GLU A 469 -17.36 -4.22 -11.77
N THR A 470 -18.19 -3.58 -10.95
CA THR A 470 -19.01 -2.44 -11.39
C THR A 470 -18.32 -1.09 -11.22
N GLU A 471 -17.57 -0.89 -10.14
CA GLU A 471 -16.99 0.42 -9.78
C GLU A 471 -15.47 0.48 -10.03
N PHE A 472 -14.75 -0.62 -9.87
CA PHE A 472 -13.28 -0.64 -9.87
C PHE A 472 -12.65 -1.31 -11.09
N THR A 473 -13.37 -2.15 -11.83
CA THR A 473 -12.86 -2.76 -13.07
C THR A 473 -12.99 -1.79 -14.24
N ALA A 474 -11.87 -1.52 -14.91
CA ALA A 474 -11.86 -0.75 -16.15
C ALA A 474 -12.27 -1.63 -17.36
N ALA A 475 -12.45 -1.01 -18.53
CA ALA A 475 -12.95 -1.72 -19.71
C ALA A 475 -11.96 -2.75 -20.27
N ASP A 476 -10.68 -2.66 -19.91
CA ASP A 476 -9.65 -3.66 -20.22
C ASP A 476 -9.66 -4.85 -19.24
N GLY A 477 -10.48 -4.81 -18.20
CA GLY A 477 -10.58 -5.85 -17.18
C GLY A 477 -9.64 -5.66 -15.98
N ASP A 478 -8.76 -4.66 -15.98
CA ASP A 478 -7.89 -4.39 -14.84
C ASP A 478 -8.59 -3.60 -13.73
N LEU A 479 -8.17 -3.85 -12.50
CA LEU A 479 -8.66 -3.12 -11.33
C LEU A 479 -7.91 -1.78 -11.20
N VAL A 480 -8.66 -0.69 -11.03
CA VAL A 480 -8.09 0.63 -10.75
C VAL A 480 -7.49 0.67 -9.35
N THR A 481 -6.37 1.39 -9.19
CA THR A 481 -5.66 1.46 -7.90
C THR A 481 -6.52 2.04 -6.77
N PHE A 482 -7.28 3.10 -7.04
CA PHE A 482 -8.16 3.71 -6.04
C PHE A 482 -9.32 4.51 -6.64
N LEU A 483 -10.29 4.79 -5.78
CA LEU A 483 -11.45 5.65 -6.02
C LEU A 483 -11.63 6.63 -4.86
N ALA A 484 -11.82 7.92 -5.17
CA ALA A 484 -12.22 8.94 -4.20
C ALA A 484 -13.75 8.90 -4.03
N SER A 485 -14.21 8.19 -3.00
CA SER A 485 -15.64 7.97 -2.75
C SER A 485 -16.37 9.28 -2.46
N GLY A 486 -17.60 9.43 -2.95
CA GLY A 486 -18.37 10.68 -2.85
C GLY A 486 -17.99 11.75 -3.88
N LEU A 487 -16.76 11.78 -4.40
CA LEU A 487 -16.34 12.64 -5.52
C LEU A 487 -16.49 11.97 -6.88
N GLY A 488 -16.36 10.63 -6.96
CA GLY A 488 -16.43 9.87 -8.21
C GLY A 488 -15.18 9.99 -9.09
N LEU A 489 -14.06 10.40 -8.50
CA LEU A 489 -12.75 10.42 -9.17
C LEU A 489 -12.08 9.06 -9.01
N THR A 490 -11.62 8.49 -10.11
CA THR A 490 -10.99 7.16 -10.14
C THR A 490 -9.60 7.27 -10.74
N ALA A 491 -8.63 6.58 -10.13
CA ALA A 491 -7.26 6.47 -10.60
C ALA A 491 -7.12 5.55 -11.82
N ARG A 492 -7.89 5.79 -12.88
CA ARG A 492 -7.93 4.94 -14.07
C ARG A 492 -6.61 4.89 -14.81
N GLY A 493 -5.82 5.96 -14.76
CA GLY A 493 -4.46 5.93 -15.31
C GLY A 493 -3.50 5.03 -14.55
N PHE A 494 -3.89 4.55 -13.36
CA PHE A 494 -3.05 3.73 -12.49
C PHE A 494 -3.68 2.34 -12.31
N ARG A 495 -3.44 1.46 -13.28
CA ARG A 495 -3.91 0.06 -13.31
C ARG A 495 -3.06 -0.73 -14.29
N GLY A 496 -2.98 -2.05 -14.09
CA GLY A 496 -2.32 -2.97 -15.02
C GLY A 496 -2.33 -4.40 -14.49
N PRO A 497 -1.87 -5.39 -15.28
CA PRO A 497 -1.93 -6.81 -14.94
C PRO A 497 -1.28 -7.16 -13.59
N THR A 498 -0.13 -6.55 -13.29
CA THR A 498 0.64 -6.77 -12.06
C THR A 498 -0.07 -6.21 -10.83
N THR A 499 -0.68 -5.02 -10.93
CA THR A 499 -1.47 -4.42 -9.86
C THR A 499 -2.72 -5.24 -9.60
N THR A 500 -3.42 -5.66 -10.65
CA THR A 500 -4.58 -6.56 -10.56
C THR A 500 -4.18 -7.88 -9.88
N ALA A 501 -3.05 -8.48 -10.27
CA ALA A 501 -2.53 -9.70 -9.66
C ALA A 501 -2.28 -9.56 -8.16
N GLY A 502 -1.69 -8.44 -7.71
CA GLY A 502 -1.46 -8.18 -6.29
C GLY A 502 -2.75 -8.10 -5.48
N ILE A 503 -3.80 -7.49 -6.03
CA ILE A 503 -5.12 -7.41 -5.39
C ILE A 503 -5.78 -8.79 -5.33
N VAL A 504 -5.81 -9.51 -6.46
CA VAL A 504 -6.56 -10.77 -6.56
C VAL A 504 -5.86 -11.93 -5.86
N ALA A 505 -4.55 -11.86 -5.61
CA ALA A 505 -3.82 -12.88 -4.87
C ALA A 505 -4.39 -13.11 -3.46
N PHE A 506 -4.76 -12.03 -2.76
CA PHE A 506 -5.43 -12.11 -1.46
C PHE A 506 -6.90 -12.56 -1.54
N LEU A 507 -7.52 -12.46 -2.72
CA LEU A 507 -8.90 -12.83 -2.95
C LEU A 507 -9.04 -14.18 -3.67
N ALA A 508 -7.94 -14.85 -4.01
CA ALA A 508 -7.94 -16.00 -4.91
C ALA A 508 -8.96 -17.09 -4.54
N PRO A 509 -9.07 -17.54 -3.26
CA PRO A 509 -10.10 -18.51 -2.90
C PRO A 509 -11.51 -17.91 -2.81
N LEU A 510 -11.64 -16.63 -2.46
CA LEU A 510 -12.95 -15.96 -2.36
C LEU A 510 -13.56 -15.68 -3.74
N LEU A 511 -12.72 -15.30 -4.71
CA LEU A 511 -13.08 -14.88 -6.06
C LEU A 511 -12.24 -15.64 -7.11
N PRO A 512 -12.37 -16.98 -7.19
CA PRO A 512 -11.51 -17.82 -8.02
C PRO A 512 -11.58 -17.46 -9.51
N GLU A 513 -12.74 -17.09 -10.02
CA GLU A 513 -12.89 -16.66 -11.41
C GLU A 513 -12.13 -15.36 -11.72
N THR A 514 -12.16 -14.40 -10.79
CA THR A 514 -11.42 -13.14 -10.92
C THR A 514 -9.91 -13.39 -10.89
N ALA A 515 -9.45 -14.25 -9.98
CA ALA A 515 -8.04 -14.60 -9.87
C ALA A 515 -7.53 -15.44 -11.05
N TRP A 516 -8.33 -16.36 -11.60
CA TRP A 516 -7.99 -17.07 -12.85
C TRP A 516 -7.80 -16.10 -14.01
N ARG A 517 -8.74 -15.16 -14.21
CA ARG A 517 -8.64 -14.15 -15.28
C ARG A 517 -7.39 -13.29 -15.12
N ALA A 518 -7.13 -12.80 -13.91
CA ALA A 518 -5.95 -11.99 -13.62
C ALA A 518 -4.65 -12.75 -13.86
N TRP A 519 -4.59 -14.03 -13.47
CA TRP A 519 -3.43 -14.89 -13.73
C TRP A 519 -3.18 -15.08 -15.23
N GLU A 520 -4.21 -15.40 -16.01
CA GLU A 520 -4.04 -15.62 -17.46
C GLU A 520 -3.61 -14.33 -18.19
N VAL A 521 -4.15 -13.18 -17.80
CA VAL A 521 -3.75 -11.87 -18.36
C VAL A 521 -2.31 -11.53 -17.96
N LEU A 522 -1.95 -11.66 -16.67
CA LEU A 522 -0.59 -11.45 -16.18
C LEU A 522 0.40 -12.35 -16.94
N ARG A 523 0.05 -13.64 -17.09
CA ARG A 523 0.89 -14.62 -17.77
C ARG A 523 1.13 -14.20 -19.22
N ARG A 524 0.08 -13.89 -19.97
CA ARG A 524 0.22 -13.49 -21.38
C ARG A 524 1.04 -12.21 -21.57
N GLU A 525 0.71 -11.19 -20.80
CA GLU A 525 1.15 -9.83 -21.11
C GLU A 525 2.48 -9.48 -20.46
N TRP A 526 2.81 -10.09 -19.31
CA TRP A 526 4.02 -9.75 -18.55
C TRP A 526 5.01 -10.90 -18.44
N LEU A 527 4.53 -12.15 -18.31
CA LEU A 527 5.40 -13.31 -18.12
C LEU A 527 5.88 -13.90 -19.47
N GLU A 528 4.96 -14.30 -20.35
CA GLU A 528 5.24 -14.87 -21.68
C GLU A 528 5.91 -13.87 -22.61
N SER A 529 5.64 -12.57 -22.44
CA SER A 529 6.31 -11.50 -23.18
C SER A 529 7.76 -11.24 -22.73
N GLY A 530 8.18 -11.81 -21.60
CA GLY A 530 9.50 -11.58 -21.01
C GLY A 530 9.65 -10.21 -20.31
N GLN A 531 8.61 -9.38 -20.23
CA GLN A 531 8.69 -8.06 -19.60
C GLN A 531 9.07 -8.13 -18.12
N TYR A 532 8.68 -9.18 -17.40
CA TYR A 532 9.04 -9.39 -16.00
C TYR A 532 10.56 -9.47 -15.75
N LEU A 533 11.36 -9.73 -16.78
CA LEU A 533 12.83 -9.75 -16.71
C LEU A 533 13.46 -8.35 -16.81
N LEU A 534 12.69 -7.35 -17.24
CA LEU A 534 13.15 -5.98 -17.45
C LEU A 534 12.72 -5.13 -16.24
N PRO A 535 13.66 -4.59 -15.43
CA PRO A 535 13.31 -3.81 -14.25
C PRO A 535 12.41 -2.61 -14.55
N GLY A 536 11.43 -2.36 -13.67
CA GLY A 536 10.52 -1.20 -13.75
C GLY A 536 9.33 -1.36 -14.70
N THR A 537 9.21 -2.47 -15.44
CA THR A 537 8.07 -2.71 -16.33
C THR A 537 6.79 -3.08 -15.58
N GLY A 538 6.90 -3.69 -14.41
CA GLY A 538 5.74 -4.16 -13.64
C GLY A 538 5.12 -3.14 -12.69
N GLY A 539 5.84 -2.07 -12.33
CA GLY A 539 5.50 -1.17 -11.22
C GLY A 539 5.30 0.30 -11.58
N SER A 540 5.47 0.69 -12.85
CA SER A 540 5.43 2.11 -13.26
C SER A 540 4.02 2.72 -13.25
N GLU A 541 2.99 1.89 -13.30
CA GLU A 541 1.62 2.34 -13.49
C GLU A 541 0.89 2.67 -12.17
N SER A 542 1.32 2.15 -11.01
CA SER A 542 0.57 2.34 -9.75
C SER A 542 1.45 2.69 -8.55
N PRO A 543 1.07 3.68 -7.71
CA PRO A 543 1.72 3.95 -6.44
C PRO A 543 1.75 2.75 -5.47
N THR A 544 0.87 1.76 -5.62
CA THR A 544 0.89 0.56 -4.77
C THR A 544 1.74 -0.58 -5.33
N ALA A 545 2.19 -0.46 -6.59
CA ALA A 545 3.05 -1.45 -7.26
C ALA A 545 4.50 -0.96 -7.43
N ALA A 546 4.81 0.26 -7.01
CA ALA A 546 6.16 0.81 -7.04
C ALA A 546 6.87 0.55 -5.72
N ASP A 547 8.14 0.12 -5.79
CA ASP A 547 9.01 -0.01 -4.63
C ASP A 547 9.59 1.35 -4.24
N TRP A 548 8.81 2.14 -3.50
CA TRP A 548 9.20 3.52 -3.16
C TRP A 548 10.45 3.58 -2.27
N GLY A 549 10.71 2.57 -1.44
CA GLY A 549 11.81 2.56 -0.47
C GLY A 549 13.20 2.52 -1.10
N SER A 550 13.37 1.78 -2.20
CA SER A 550 14.67 1.69 -2.89
C SER A 550 14.94 2.83 -3.88
N GLN A 551 13.89 3.54 -4.32
CA GLN A 551 13.91 4.57 -5.39
C GLN A 551 14.46 4.08 -6.75
N ALA A 552 14.76 2.77 -6.89
CA ALA A 552 15.22 2.17 -8.11
C ALA A 552 14.03 1.74 -8.98
N ALA A 553 14.23 1.71 -10.31
CA ALA A 553 13.25 1.12 -11.22
C ALA A 553 13.29 -0.41 -11.05
N THR A 554 12.54 -0.95 -10.09
CA THR A 554 12.54 -2.38 -9.76
C THR A 554 11.18 -3.00 -10.00
N ASN A 555 11.16 -4.33 -10.15
CA ASN A 555 9.94 -5.12 -10.21
C ASN A 555 9.63 -5.79 -8.85
N ALA A 556 10.14 -5.29 -7.72
CA ALA A 556 10.06 -6.01 -6.45
C ALA A 556 8.62 -6.33 -6.01
N GLU A 557 7.73 -5.32 -5.93
CA GLU A 557 6.31 -5.52 -5.62
C GLU A 557 5.56 -6.34 -6.69
N PRO A 558 5.73 -6.07 -8.00
CA PRO A 558 5.14 -6.90 -9.06
C PRO A 558 5.55 -8.37 -9.01
N LEU A 559 6.84 -8.66 -8.76
CA LEU A 559 7.34 -10.02 -8.63
C LEU A 559 6.76 -10.70 -7.39
N ALA A 560 6.69 -10.00 -6.25
CA ALA A 560 6.04 -10.49 -5.04
C ALA A 560 4.56 -10.86 -5.27
N ALA A 561 3.80 -9.96 -5.89
CA ALA A 561 2.41 -10.17 -6.25
C ALA A 561 2.22 -11.36 -7.21
N ALA A 562 3.06 -11.44 -8.25
CA ALA A 562 3.04 -12.54 -9.20
C ALA A 562 3.39 -13.88 -8.55
N MET A 563 4.37 -13.91 -7.64
CA MET A 563 4.73 -15.11 -6.89
C MET A 563 3.59 -15.57 -5.98
N LEU A 564 2.96 -14.66 -5.24
CA LEU A 564 1.82 -15.02 -4.39
C LEU A 564 0.66 -15.58 -5.23
N LEU A 565 0.30 -14.93 -6.35
CA LEU A 565 -0.76 -15.44 -7.22
C LEU A 565 -0.38 -16.78 -7.89
N ALA A 566 0.87 -16.95 -8.31
CA ALA A 566 1.39 -18.22 -8.82
C ALA A 566 1.28 -19.34 -7.77
N GLN A 567 1.56 -19.04 -6.50
CA GLN A 567 1.43 -19.97 -5.39
C GLN A 567 -0.03 -20.40 -5.16
N GLU A 568 -0.97 -19.45 -5.19
CA GLU A 568 -2.39 -19.73 -4.98
C GLU A 568 -3.06 -20.39 -6.19
N THR A 569 -2.50 -20.18 -7.39
CA THR A 569 -2.90 -20.89 -8.63
C THR A 569 -2.07 -22.14 -8.89
N ASP A 570 -1.21 -22.58 -7.97
CA ASP A 570 -0.33 -23.76 -8.12
C ASP A 570 0.51 -23.77 -9.43
N ALA A 571 0.88 -22.59 -9.93
CA ALA A 571 1.68 -22.41 -11.14
C ALA A 571 3.19 -22.47 -10.82
N ARG A 572 3.66 -23.66 -10.45
CA ARG A 572 5.01 -23.91 -9.90
C ARG A 572 6.16 -23.48 -10.80
N ASP A 573 6.06 -23.72 -12.10
CA ASP A 573 7.11 -23.37 -13.06
C ASP A 573 7.28 -21.85 -13.18
N TRP A 574 6.16 -21.12 -13.15
CA TRP A 574 6.17 -19.67 -13.15
C TRP A 574 6.65 -19.12 -11.82
N HIS A 575 6.22 -19.69 -10.68
CA HIS A 575 6.74 -19.33 -9.37
C HIS A 575 8.28 -19.45 -9.31
N SER A 576 8.82 -20.56 -9.80
CA SER A 576 10.28 -20.79 -9.86
C SER A 576 11.00 -19.82 -10.80
N SER A 577 10.36 -19.41 -11.90
CA SER A 577 10.92 -18.43 -12.84
C SER A 577 10.88 -17.01 -12.28
N LEU A 578 9.82 -16.67 -11.56
CA LEU A 578 9.69 -15.40 -10.84
C LEU A 578 10.70 -15.29 -9.69
N TRP A 579 10.93 -16.38 -8.94
CA TRP A 579 11.98 -16.44 -7.92
C TRP A 579 13.34 -16.13 -8.52
N ARG A 580 13.74 -16.81 -9.60
CA ARG A 580 15.02 -16.56 -10.30
C ARG A 580 15.12 -15.12 -10.80
N ALA A 581 14.05 -14.59 -11.40
CA ALA A 581 14.02 -13.21 -11.84
C ALA A 581 14.19 -12.22 -10.68
N ALA A 582 13.58 -12.48 -9.52
CA ALA A 582 13.75 -11.68 -8.32
C ALA A 582 15.18 -11.78 -7.76
N THR A 583 15.77 -12.98 -7.72
CA THR A 583 17.14 -13.16 -7.22
C THR A 583 18.16 -12.40 -8.06
N ASP A 584 17.98 -12.42 -9.38
CA ASP A 584 18.89 -11.77 -10.31
C ASP A 584 18.68 -10.25 -10.33
N GLN A 585 17.44 -9.80 -10.52
CA GLN A 585 17.13 -8.36 -10.65
C GLN A 585 17.33 -7.59 -9.35
N LEU A 586 16.98 -8.18 -8.20
CA LEU A 586 16.99 -7.48 -6.92
C LEU A 586 18.23 -7.80 -6.09
N ARG A 587 19.22 -8.49 -6.70
CA ARG A 587 20.48 -8.90 -6.09
C ARG A 587 20.28 -9.64 -4.77
N PHE A 588 19.70 -10.84 -4.82
CA PHE A 588 19.54 -11.65 -3.62
C PHE A 588 20.90 -12.08 -3.07
N GLY A 589 21.28 -11.54 -1.92
CA GLY A 589 22.63 -11.69 -1.37
C GLY A 589 22.78 -11.12 0.03
N ASP A 590 24.02 -11.10 0.52
CA ASP A 590 24.36 -10.61 1.85
C ASP A 590 24.85 -9.14 1.76
N ARG A 591 24.18 -8.19 2.43
CA ARG A 591 24.67 -6.79 2.53
C ARG A 591 25.76 -6.63 3.59
N GLU A 592 25.56 -7.33 4.69
CA GLU A 592 26.22 -7.12 5.97
C GLU A 592 26.24 -8.46 6.71
N ASN A 593 27.39 -8.80 7.31
CA ASN A 593 27.60 -9.95 8.18
C ASN A 593 26.45 -10.05 9.22
N PRO A 594 25.82 -11.22 9.46
CA PRO A 594 26.42 -12.55 9.49
C PRO A 594 26.17 -13.42 8.24
N ALA A 595 27.13 -14.30 7.94
CA ALA A 595 27.08 -15.28 6.84
C ALA A 595 25.76 -16.06 6.77
N GLY A 596 25.14 -16.10 5.59
CA GLY A 596 23.94 -16.91 5.30
C GLY A 596 22.59 -16.23 5.55
N ALA A 597 22.57 -14.92 5.84
CA ALA A 597 21.35 -14.11 5.96
C ALA A 597 21.11 -13.25 4.71
N ARG A 598 20.68 -13.90 3.62
CA ARG A 598 20.49 -13.25 2.31
C ARG A 598 19.12 -12.57 2.20
N GLY A 599 19.12 -11.34 1.70
CA GLY A 599 17.91 -10.57 1.38
C GLY A 599 17.97 -10.00 -0.03
N PHE A 600 16.88 -9.41 -0.51
CA PHE A 600 16.84 -8.71 -1.78
C PHE A 600 17.38 -7.30 -1.62
N MET A 601 18.58 -7.06 -2.14
CA MET A 601 19.34 -5.88 -1.79
C MET A 601 18.94 -4.59 -2.50
N GLU A 602 18.33 -4.73 -3.67
CA GLU A 602 17.68 -3.64 -4.40
C GLU A 602 16.16 -3.66 -4.19
N ALA A 603 15.72 -3.94 -2.95
CA ALA A 603 14.32 -3.89 -2.56
C ALA A 603 14.17 -3.24 -1.17
N SER A 604 13.07 -2.52 -0.95
CA SER A 604 12.71 -2.04 0.39
C SER A 604 12.48 -3.17 1.38
N VAL A 605 12.43 -2.84 2.67
CA VAL A 605 12.04 -3.76 3.76
C VAL A 605 10.61 -4.25 3.55
N HIS A 606 9.70 -3.36 3.12
CA HIS A 606 8.34 -3.75 2.76
C HIS A 606 8.35 -4.78 1.62
N ALA A 607 9.07 -4.49 0.53
CA ALA A 607 9.18 -5.39 -0.61
C ALA A 607 9.85 -6.72 -0.26
N ASN A 608 10.87 -6.75 0.61
CA ASN A 608 11.44 -8.00 1.14
C ASN A 608 10.40 -8.81 1.91
N GLY A 609 9.54 -8.16 2.71
CA GLY A 609 8.41 -8.81 3.37
C GLY A 609 7.39 -9.36 2.36
N MET A 610 7.02 -8.60 1.33
CA MET A 610 6.07 -9.04 0.31
C MET A 610 6.63 -10.18 -0.57
N LEU A 611 7.91 -10.11 -0.94
CA LEU A 611 8.63 -11.20 -1.61
C LEU A 611 8.64 -12.44 -0.71
N GLY A 612 8.85 -12.26 0.60
CA GLY A 612 8.75 -13.33 1.59
C GLY A 612 7.35 -13.93 1.71
N LEU A 613 6.28 -13.12 1.65
CA LEU A 613 4.90 -13.60 1.62
C LEU A 613 4.64 -14.48 0.39
N GLY A 614 5.19 -14.11 -0.77
CA GLY A 614 5.06 -14.87 -2.01
C GLY A 614 6.00 -16.08 -2.13
N SER A 615 7.06 -16.17 -1.33
CA SER A 615 8.14 -17.16 -1.52
C SER A 615 8.44 -18.06 -0.32
N LEU A 616 8.14 -17.64 0.91
CA LEU A 616 8.38 -18.45 2.12
C LEU A 616 7.24 -19.44 2.41
N GLY A 617 6.19 -19.42 1.60
CA GLY A 617 5.09 -20.36 1.69
C GLY A 617 5.32 -21.62 0.86
N ARG A 618 4.26 -22.43 0.83
CA ARG A 618 4.08 -23.53 -0.12
C ARG A 618 2.82 -23.29 -0.96
N PRO A 619 2.63 -24.00 -2.09
CA PRO A 619 1.44 -23.85 -2.92
C PRO A 619 0.14 -23.91 -2.12
N ARG A 620 -0.74 -22.93 -2.38
CA ARG A 620 -2.04 -22.74 -1.71
C ARG A 620 -1.99 -22.54 -0.19
N ALA A 621 -0.88 -22.06 0.35
CA ALA A 621 -0.78 -21.82 1.79
C ALA A 621 -1.80 -20.77 2.28
N LEU A 622 -1.96 -19.64 1.58
CA LEU A 622 -2.94 -18.62 1.97
C LEU A 622 -4.37 -19.15 1.83
N THR A 623 -4.67 -19.83 0.73
CA THR A 623 -5.95 -20.54 0.53
C THR A 623 -6.26 -21.48 1.68
N ASP A 624 -5.29 -22.26 2.14
CA ASP A 624 -5.47 -23.18 3.26
C ASP A 624 -5.68 -22.43 4.58
N MET A 625 -4.95 -21.34 4.84
CA MET A 625 -5.16 -20.50 6.03
C MET A 625 -6.57 -19.88 6.07
N MET A 626 -7.15 -19.55 4.90
CA MET A 626 -8.50 -19.00 4.79
C MET A 626 -9.60 -20.09 4.86
N SER A 627 -9.26 -21.32 4.47
CA SER A 627 -10.24 -22.39 4.27
C SER A 627 -10.33 -23.36 5.44
N ARG A 628 -9.23 -23.59 6.16
CA ARG A 628 -9.10 -24.70 7.11
C ARG A 628 -8.84 -24.20 8.52
N PRO A 629 -9.48 -24.78 9.55
CA PRO A 629 -9.08 -24.52 10.92
C PRO A 629 -7.65 -25.03 11.14
N ARG A 630 -6.97 -24.48 12.14
CA ARG A 630 -5.70 -25.03 12.60
C ARG A 630 -5.91 -26.49 13.09
N PRO A 631 -5.11 -27.46 12.64
CA PRO A 631 -5.22 -28.85 13.11
C PRO A 631 -4.94 -28.98 14.60
N ALA A 632 -5.81 -29.70 15.33
CA ALA A 632 -5.63 -29.96 16.77
C ALA A 632 -4.30 -30.68 17.08
N ALA A 633 -3.80 -31.50 16.16
CA ALA A 633 -2.48 -32.13 16.26
C ALA A 633 -1.33 -31.12 16.43
N TRP A 634 -1.43 -29.95 15.79
CA TRP A 634 -0.42 -28.89 15.89
C TRP A 634 -0.51 -28.11 17.22
N ASP A 635 -1.67 -28.11 17.86
CA ASP A 635 -1.92 -27.41 19.14
C ASP A 635 -1.59 -28.22 20.38
N HIS A 636 -1.67 -29.55 20.28
CA HIS A 636 -1.45 -30.43 21.43
C HIS A 636 -0.21 -31.31 21.31
N GLY A 637 0.36 -31.46 20.11
CA GLY A 637 1.54 -32.28 19.89
C GLY A 637 2.85 -31.65 20.42
N PRO A 638 3.89 -32.48 20.62
CA PRO A 638 5.22 -32.00 20.96
C PRO A 638 5.70 -30.92 19.97
N ARG A 639 6.42 -29.91 20.47
CA ARG A 639 6.99 -28.84 19.62
C ARG A 639 8.38 -28.47 20.07
N ILE A 640 9.10 -27.78 19.18
CA ILE A 640 10.38 -27.15 19.49
C ILE A 640 10.08 -25.84 20.22
N ALA A 641 10.38 -25.80 21.52
CA ALA A 641 10.16 -24.64 22.36
C ALA A 641 11.28 -23.61 22.19
N GLU A 642 12.53 -24.05 22.32
CA GLU A 642 13.72 -23.20 22.26
C GLU A 642 14.83 -23.86 21.47
N LEU A 643 15.61 -23.03 20.78
CA LEU A 643 16.80 -23.41 20.03
C LEU A 643 17.80 -22.24 19.97
N PRO A 644 19.11 -22.49 19.86
CA PRO A 644 20.11 -21.46 19.68
C PRO A 644 19.94 -20.75 18.33
N HIS A 645 19.71 -19.44 18.34
CA HIS A 645 19.64 -18.60 17.14
C HIS A 645 20.75 -17.56 17.17
N PRO A 646 21.49 -17.33 16.06
CA PRO A 646 21.21 -17.76 14.69
C PRO A 646 21.81 -19.12 14.27
N ASP A 647 22.36 -19.91 15.20
CA ASP A 647 23.15 -21.09 14.87
C ASP A 647 22.35 -22.28 14.35
N VAL A 648 21.10 -22.45 14.82
CA VAL A 648 20.21 -23.55 14.43
C VAL A 648 19.02 -23.01 13.62
N LEU A 649 18.79 -23.58 12.44
CA LEU A 649 17.63 -23.32 11.60
C LEU A 649 16.73 -24.54 11.54
N VAL A 650 15.44 -24.33 11.33
CA VAL A 650 14.44 -25.40 11.25
C VAL A 650 13.84 -25.40 9.85
N ALA A 651 14.22 -26.33 9.00
CA ALA A 651 13.63 -26.42 7.66
C ALA A 651 12.20 -27.00 7.68
N ARG A 652 11.89 -27.84 8.67
CA ARG A 652 10.55 -28.42 8.88
C ARG A 652 10.34 -28.73 10.35
N ALA A 653 9.12 -28.51 10.87
CA ALA A 653 8.71 -28.98 12.19
C ALA A 653 7.19 -29.19 12.25
N VAL A 654 6.75 -30.44 12.39
CA VAL A 654 5.32 -30.79 12.46
C VAL A 654 5.07 -31.89 13.47
N GLY A 655 4.02 -31.73 14.27
CA GLY A 655 3.53 -32.75 15.19
C GLY A 655 2.28 -33.43 14.65
N ASP A 656 2.14 -34.72 14.94
CA ASP A 656 0.92 -35.52 14.66
C ASP A 656 -0.03 -35.59 15.88
N GLY A 657 0.28 -34.84 16.94
CA GLY A 657 -0.44 -34.80 18.21
C GLY A 657 0.21 -35.66 19.31
N ILE A 658 1.13 -36.56 18.96
CA ILE A 658 1.82 -37.43 19.93
C ILE A 658 3.35 -37.47 19.75
N GLY A 659 3.83 -37.26 18.53
CA GLY A 659 5.24 -37.20 18.13
C GLY A 659 5.56 -35.92 17.36
N LEU A 660 6.82 -35.79 16.97
CA LEU A 660 7.37 -34.63 16.25
C LEU A 660 8.29 -35.09 15.14
N ASP A 661 8.11 -34.53 13.94
CA ASP A 661 9.04 -34.62 12.82
C ASP A 661 9.69 -33.27 12.59
N ALA A 662 11.02 -33.23 12.67
CA ALA A 662 11.78 -32.01 12.48
C ALA A 662 12.98 -32.20 11.55
N VAL A 663 13.29 -31.17 10.77
CA VAL A 663 14.51 -31.08 9.96
C VAL A 663 15.24 -29.81 10.35
N PHE A 664 16.47 -29.97 10.83
CA PHE A 664 17.35 -28.88 11.23
C PHE A 664 18.45 -28.67 10.19
N ARG A 665 18.94 -27.43 10.09
CA ARG A 665 20.08 -27.06 9.26
C ARG A 665 21.00 -26.10 10.01
N ALA A 666 22.30 -26.17 9.74
CA ALA A 666 23.27 -25.21 10.25
C ALA A 666 22.94 -23.79 9.76
N GLY A 667 22.89 -22.84 10.70
CA GLY A 667 22.73 -21.43 10.40
C GLY A 667 24.07 -20.74 10.17
N VAL A 668 24.89 -20.66 11.22
CA VAL A 668 26.24 -20.07 11.14
C VAL A 668 27.28 -21.14 10.89
N ALA A 669 27.31 -22.18 11.73
CA ALA A 669 28.27 -23.27 11.61
C ALA A 669 27.64 -24.61 12.04
N PRO A 670 28.03 -25.73 11.39
CA PRO A 670 27.78 -27.07 11.88
C PRO A 670 28.32 -27.24 13.30
N GLY A 671 27.70 -28.10 14.10
CA GLY A 671 28.12 -28.29 15.49
C GLY A 671 27.10 -29.04 16.32
N ARG A 672 27.43 -29.23 17.60
CA ARG A 672 26.54 -29.87 18.56
C ARG A 672 25.74 -28.82 19.31
N TYR A 673 24.42 -28.90 19.23
CA TYR A 673 23.52 -27.93 19.85
C TYR A 673 22.44 -28.62 20.66
N ALA A 674 21.99 -27.94 21.71
CA ALA A 674 20.86 -28.39 22.49
C ALA A 674 19.56 -27.74 22.00
N VAL A 675 18.49 -28.54 21.91
CA VAL A 675 17.15 -28.08 21.56
C VAL A 675 16.20 -28.47 22.68
N VAL A 676 15.32 -27.55 23.06
CA VAL A 676 14.31 -27.78 24.10
C VAL A 676 12.98 -28.09 23.42
N LEU A 677 12.37 -29.18 23.85
CA LEU A 677 11.05 -29.63 23.44
C LEU A 677 10.07 -29.41 24.59
N ASP A 678 8.83 -29.03 24.28
CA ASP A 678 7.72 -28.98 25.24
C ASP A 678 6.46 -29.65 24.66
N ARG A 679 5.40 -29.71 25.47
CA ARG A 679 4.13 -30.42 25.18
C ARG A 679 4.31 -31.91 24.88
N LEU A 680 5.34 -32.52 25.45
CA LEU A 680 5.46 -33.97 25.54
C LEU A 680 4.46 -34.47 26.59
N ARG A 681 4.10 -35.76 26.53
CA ARG A 681 3.32 -36.40 27.59
C ARG A 681 4.19 -36.44 28.87
N PRO A 682 3.76 -35.84 29.99
CA PRO A 682 4.58 -35.76 31.19
C PRO A 682 5.03 -37.13 31.70
N ALA A 683 6.27 -37.19 32.19
CA ALA A 683 6.90 -38.40 32.75
C ALA A 683 6.90 -39.62 31.79
N ARG A 684 6.76 -39.42 30.48
CA ARG A 684 6.80 -40.50 29.49
C ARG A 684 8.14 -40.56 28.75
N PRO A 685 8.63 -41.78 28.45
CA PRO A 685 9.76 -41.97 27.55
C PRO A 685 9.37 -41.75 26.08
N TYR A 686 10.33 -41.27 25.30
CA TYR A 686 10.24 -41.07 23.86
C TYR A 686 11.50 -41.59 23.16
N TYR A 687 11.35 -42.28 22.03
CA TYR A 687 12.46 -42.54 21.10
C TYR A 687 12.76 -41.26 20.32
N ALA A 688 14.04 -40.86 20.31
CA ALA A 688 14.53 -39.66 19.62
C ALA A 688 15.50 -40.06 18.50
N HIS A 689 14.95 -40.48 17.37
CA HIS A 689 15.76 -40.89 16.22
C HIS A 689 16.48 -39.69 15.60
N GLY A 690 17.80 -39.83 15.38
CA GLY A 690 18.65 -38.78 14.82
C GLY A 690 19.22 -37.79 15.86
N ALA A 691 18.73 -37.82 17.10
CA ALA A 691 19.35 -37.10 18.21
C ALA A 691 20.57 -37.89 18.74
N THR A 692 21.43 -37.23 19.53
CA THR A 692 22.54 -37.92 20.20
C THR A 692 22.02 -38.91 21.25
N GLU A 693 20.92 -38.58 21.92
CA GLU A 693 20.20 -39.47 22.82
C GLU A 693 19.21 -40.35 22.05
N SER A 694 19.22 -41.68 22.23
CA SER A 694 18.27 -42.59 21.58
C SER A 694 16.90 -42.60 22.27
N VAL A 695 16.87 -42.33 23.58
CA VAL A 695 15.67 -42.24 24.41
C VAL A 695 15.78 -41.00 25.28
N ILE A 696 14.70 -40.23 25.34
CA ILE A 696 14.55 -39.11 26.28
C ILE A 696 13.33 -39.31 27.18
N HIS A 697 13.40 -38.74 28.38
CA HIS A 697 12.28 -38.71 29.31
C HIS A 697 11.74 -37.29 29.42
N ALA A 698 10.45 -37.12 29.15
CA ALA A 698 9.77 -35.87 29.45
C ALA A 698 9.70 -35.67 30.96
N ASP A 699 9.93 -34.45 31.42
CA ASP A 699 9.79 -34.07 32.82
C ASP A 699 8.31 -34.03 33.26
N ALA A 700 8.07 -33.60 34.51
CA ALA A 700 6.72 -33.47 35.07
C ALA A 700 5.85 -32.42 34.37
N HIS A 701 6.46 -31.51 33.60
CA HIS A 701 5.79 -30.46 32.83
C HIS A 701 5.68 -30.81 31.34
N GLY A 702 6.17 -31.98 30.92
CA GLY A 702 6.17 -32.38 29.52
C GLY A 702 7.25 -31.67 28.70
N ALA A 703 8.36 -31.27 29.32
CA ALA A 703 9.52 -30.73 28.63
C ALA A 703 10.68 -31.73 28.62
N ALA A 704 11.52 -31.64 27.59
CA ALA A 704 12.76 -32.42 27.49
C ALA A 704 13.80 -31.65 26.70
N ARG A 705 15.07 -31.96 26.94
CA ARG A 705 16.20 -31.43 26.18
C ARG A 705 16.81 -32.56 25.36
N ILE A 706 17.00 -32.31 24.07
CA ILE A 706 17.76 -33.19 23.17
C ILE A 706 19.02 -32.50 22.73
N THR A 707 20.03 -33.29 22.41
CA THR A 707 21.25 -32.86 21.75
C THR A 707 21.21 -33.30 20.29
N ILE A 708 21.50 -32.38 19.37
CA ILE A 708 21.58 -32.67 17.95
C ILE A 708 22.99 -32.41 17.44
N ASP A 709 23.51 -33.33 16.63
CA ASP A 709 24.70 -33.12 15.82
C ASP A 709 24.25 -32.51 14.48
N LEU A 710 24.43 -31.20 14.37
CA LEU A 710 23.93 -30.39 13.28
C LEU A 710 24.89 -30.42 12.09
N HIS A 711 24.38 -30.87 10.95
CA HIS A 711 25.06 -30.88 9.67
C HIS A 711 24.30 -30.00 8.65
N ASP A 712 24.55 -30.19 7.36
CA ASP A 712 23.80 -29.50 6.28
C ASP A 712 22.29 -29.79 6.33
N ARG A 713 21.92 -31.00 6.76
CA ARG A 713 20.55 -31.46 6.97
C ARG A 713 20.51 -32.55 8.04
N THR A 714 19.96 -32.25 9.21
CA THR A 714 19.78 -33.19 10.32
C THR A 714 18.30 -33.47 10.51
N VAL A 715 17.89 -34.74 10.42
CA VAL A 715 16.49 -35.16 10.59
C VAL A 715 16.30 -35.74 11.98
N ILE A 716 15.28 -35.26 12.68
CA ILE A 716 14.88 -35.76 14.01
C ILE A 716 13.44 -36.27 13.93
N GLU A 717 13.24 -37.49 14.41
CA GLU A 717 11.92 -38.09 14.59
C GLU A 717 11.74 -38.47 16.05
N LEU A 718 10.72 -37.90 16.68
CA LEU A 718 10.35 -38.18 18.06
C LEU A 718 9.05 -38.98 18.12
N ARG A 719 9.05 -40.12 18.81
CA ARG A 719 7.89 -41.00 19.00
C ARG A 719 7.77 -41.47 20.44
N PRO A 720 6.55 -41.64 21.00
CA PRO A 720 6.36 -42.30 22.29
C PRO A 720 7.01 -43.69 22.31
N ALA A 721 7.66 -44.05 23.42
CA ALA A 721 8.41 -45.31 23.50
C ALA A 721 7.57 -46.58 23.69
#